data_AF-A0A8S2QJD5-F1
#
_entry.id   AF-A0A8S2QJD5-F1
#
_cell.length_a   1.000
_cell.length_b   1.000
_cell.length_c   1.000
_cell.angle_alpha   90.00
_cell.angle_beta   90.00
_cell.angle_gamma   90.00
#
_symmetry.space_group_name_H-M   'P 1'
#
loop_
_entity.id
_entity.type
_entity.pdbx_description
1 polymer ?
#
loop_
_entity_poly.entity_id
_entity_poly.type
_entity_poly.pdbx_seq_one_letter_code
_entity_poly.pdbx_strand_id
1 'polypeptide(L)'
;SDYVYLNSINSNIFHFGRLIITLSLRYASNIINLVMSTLVTIRSTATSTTGMNSNNGNTNIDSQATVRSYGITEPISMKGPDPSDILATESLEETLRSYDYFESDAELAHRVDVMAKLNALVRKWIRDISLSKNLPLETVDTVGGRVHTFGSYRLGVHSKGGDIDALLIAPRHIDRTDFFSTFVDFLRHQPEVCDLRAIEEAYVPVIKFTFDGIELDMLFARLALTTIPDTLDLKDDKILLNLDQRCVRSLNGCRVTDEILDLVPNRETFKSTLRAIKLWAKKCGLYSNALGFFGGVTWAMLVARICQLYPNAVAATLVHKFFLVYSNWEWPTPVLLKSVNDAHYGFNVWDPMTNPFDRHHLMPVITPAYPQQNSTHNVTQSTQKIIVEEIKRSLDTVSNIIGSKTEWKQLFTGITFFNRYKHYIILLLSASDQNQFLEWSGLVESKIRFLIGNLEKNLYIDMAHVSADKYTPNESIFENQQQPNRTLTETNGHRSPESSSTNVAQLLTTPPSNTINSPTTFSGMWVVGLQFKNVNKVQLDLTDEIRIFLNLVYKASATCNMNRDNINLDARYMRRRDILAILPKDITGVANQSPRLSKTNPVDEQPEINTRSSLKRSQLNSTSSDAGNEHDSDVETQAKRAKLETVDEINNETSPKTLESNLATQ
;
A
#
# COMPACT_ATOMS: atom_id res chain seq x y z
N SER A 1 -36.16 57.78 -5.57
CA SER A 1 -37.17 56.93 -4.90
C SER A 1 -36.59 55.55 -4.64
N ASP A 2 -36.24 54.82 -5.69
CA ASP A 2 -36.42 53.36 -5.73
C ASP A 2 -35.26 52.58 -5.10
N TYR A 3 -34.10 53.23 -5.00
CA TYR A 3 -32.91 52.74 -4.28
C TYR A 3 -33.15 52.51 -2.78
N VAL A 4 -34.08 53.26 -2.16
CA VAL A 4 -34.46 53.05 -0.75
C VAL A 4 -35.37 51.82 -0.61
N TYR A 5 -36.22 51.57 -1.61
CA TYR A 5 -37.18 50.47 -1.62
C TYR A 5 -36.48 49.11 -1.76
N LEU A 6 -35.49 49.01 -2.66
CA LEU A 6 -34.69 47.79 -2.86
C LEU A 6 -33.89 47.36 -1.62
N ASN A 7 -33.29 48.32 -0.90
CA ASN A 7 -32.57 48.02 0.35
C ASN A 7 -33.52 47.56 1.48
N SER A 8 -34.74 48.10 1.54
CA SER A 8 -35.77 47.61 2.47
C SER A 8 -36.15 46.15 2.19
N ILE A 9 -36.35 45.79 0.91
CA ILE A 9 -36.68 44.42 0.50
C ILE A 9 -35.54 43.46 0.86
N ASN A 10 -34.29 43.78 0.51
CA ASN A 10 -33.14 42.93 0.82
C ASN A 10 -32.93 42.71 2.32
N SER A 11 -33.11 43.76 3.15
CA SER A 11 -33.01 43.64 4.61
C SER A 11 -34.08 42.71 5.19
N ASN A 12 -35.34 42.85 4.72
CA ASN A 12 -36.43 41.98 5.15
C ASN A 12 -36.21 40.51 4.73
N ILE A 13 -35.72 40.26 3.52
CA ILE A 13 -35.37 38.89 3.05
C ILE A 13 -34.28 38.27 3.94
N PHE A 14 -33.23 39.02 4.30
CA PHE A 14 -32.18 38.54 5.20
C PHE A 14 -32.69 38.23 6.61
N HIS A 15 -33.60 39.05 7.14
CA HIS A 15 -34.25 38.78 8.43
C HIS A 15 -35.17 37.55 8.37
N PHE A 16 -35.94 37.37 7.29
CA PHE A 16 -36.81 36.21 7.10
C PHE A 16 -36.00 34.91 6.95
N GLY A 17 -34.89 34.93 6.20
CA GLY A 17 -33.95 33.81 6.08
C GLY A 17 -33.33 33.42 7.43
N ARG A 18 -32.87 34.41 8.22
CA ARG A 18 -32.39 34.17 9.60
C ARG A 18 -33.47 33.60 10.51
N LEU A 19 -34.72 34.06 10.40
CA LEU A 19 -35.84 33.54 11.17
C LEU A 19 -36.15 32.08 10.82
N ILE A 20 -36.19 31.74 9.51
CA ILE A 20 -36.39 30.36 9.05
C ILE A 20 -35.26 29.45 9.54
N ILE A 21 -34.00 29.85 9.40
CA ILE A 21 -32.85 29.04 9.89
C ILE A 21 -32.94 28.84 11.42
N THR A 22 -33.29 29.88 12.17
CA THR A 22 -33.44 29.79 13.64
C THR A 22 -34.60 28.89 14.05
N LEU A 23 -35.72 28.92 13.32
CA LEU A 23 -36.86 28.04 13.54
C LEU A 23 -36.53 26.58 13.18
N SER A 24 -35.87 26.33 12.05
CA SER A 24 -35.42 25.00 11.64
C SER A 24 -34.43 24.38 12.64
N LEU A 25 -33.47 25.17 13.16
CA LEU A 25 -32.53 24.71 14.20
C LEU A 25 -33.24 24.42 15.53
N ARG A 26 -34.22 25.24 15.94
CA ARG A 26 -35.07 24.93 17.10
C ARG A 26 -35.93 23.69 16.88
N TYR A 27 -36.47 23.49 15.68
CA TYR A 27 -37.28 22.32 15.34
C TYR A 27 -36.44 21.04 15.33
N ALA A 28 -35.24 21.07 14.75
CA ALA A 28 -34.27 19.98 14.82
C ALA A 28 -33.84 19.67 16.28
N SER A 29 -33.55 20.70 17.09
CA SER A 29 -33.24 20.52 18.51
C SER A 29 -34.41 19.89 19.29
N ASN A 30 -35.65 20.31 19.03
CA ASN A 30 -36.85 19.71 19.63
C ASN A 30 -37.06 18.27 19.19
N ILE A 31 -36.80 17.92 17.92
CA ILE A 31 -36.84 16.53 17.43
C ILE A 31 -35.76 15.68 18.12
N ILE A 32 -34.53 16.18 18.24
CA ILE A 32 -33.45 15.48 18.93
C ILE A 32 -33.82 15.24 20.40
N ASN A 33 -34.35 16.25 21.10
CA ASN A 33 -34.81 16.12 22.49
C ASN A 33 -35.99 15.13 22.62
N LEU A 34 -36.93 15.13 21.67
CA LEU A 34 -38.05 14.18 21.64
C LEU A 34 -37.58 12.74 21.39
N VAL A 35 -36.64 12.53 20.46
CA VAL A 35 -36.03 11.22 20.18
C VAL A 35 -35.25 10.73 21.40
N MET A 36 -34.43 11.58 22.02
CA MET A 36 -33.67 11.23 23.23
C MET A 36 -34.59 10.91 24.41
N SER A 37 -35.66 11.70 24.63
CA SER A 37 -36.68 11.40 25.63
C SER A 37 -37.39 10.08 25.34
N THR A 38 -37.71 9.79 24.07
CA THR A 38 -38.36 8.54 23.66
C THR A 38 -37.43 7.34 23.88
N LEU A 39 -36.14 7.46 23.57
CA LEU A 39 -35.13 6.42 23.81
C LEU A 39 -34.91 6.15 25.31
N VAL A 40 -34.93 7.19 26.15
CA VAL A 40 -34.90 7.04 27.61
C VAL A 40 -36.17 6.34 28.12
N THR A 41 -37.35 6.73 27.64
CA THR A 41 -38.62 6.09 27.98
C THR A 41 -38.65 4.62 27.56
N ILE A 42 -38.20 4.28 26.35
CA ILE A 42 -38.08 2.89 25.87
C ILE A 42 -37.12 2.08 26.76
N ARG A 43 -36.00 2.67 27.21
CA ARG A 43 -35.09 2.02 28.18
C ARG A 43 -35.78 1.74 29.54
N SER A 44 -36.65 2.64 30.00
CA SER A 44 -37.39 2.49 31.26
C SER A 44 -38.56 1.48 31.19
N THR A 45 -39.22 1.35 30.04
CA THR A 45 -40.32 0.38 29.85
C THR A 45 -39.80 -1.02 29.56
N ALA A 46 -38.69 -1.15 28.82
CA ALA A 46 -37.99 -2.41 28.62
C ALA A 46 -37.44 -3.02 29.92
N THR A 47 -37.22 -2.21 30.97
CA THR A 47 -36.79 -2.66 32.31
C THR A 47 -37.96 -2.92 33.29
N SER A 48 -39.21 -2.67 32.87
CA SER A 48 -40.39 -2.72 33.76
C SER A 48 -41.41 -3.83 33.43
N THR A 49 -41.12 -4.73 32.47
CA THR A 49 -42.15 -5.62 31.88
C THR A 49 -41.79 -7.12 31.91
N THR A 50 -41.19 -7.60 33.01
CA THR A 50 -40.99 -9.05 33.28
C THR A 50 -41.15 -9.36 34.77
N GLY A 51 -42.35 -9.77 35.21
CA GLY A 51 -42.56 -10.06 36.64
C GLY A 51 -43.98 -10.43 37.07
N MET A 52 -44.53 -11.56 36.60
CA MET A 52 -45.65 -12.22 37.28
C MET A 52 -45.78 -13.71 36.90
N ASN A 53 -45.08 -14.58 37.62
CA ASN A 53 -45.55 -15.93 37.94
C ASN A 53 -44.69 -16.52 39.08
N SER A 54 -45.32 -17.20 40.04
CA SER A 54 -44.67 -17.66 41.26
C SER A 54 -44.32 -19.14 41.20
N ASN A 55 -43.08 -19.51 41.58
CA ASN A 55 -42.82 -20.73 42.35
C ASN A 55 -41.40 -20.75 42.94
N ASN A 56 -41.21 -21.52 44.02
CA ASN A 56 -39.95 -21.58 44.76
C ASN A 56 -38.82 -22.27 43.98
N GLY A 57 -37.63 -21.67 44.00
CA GLY A 57 -36.38 -22.27 43.54
C GLY A 57 -35.19 -21.43 44.03
N ASN A 58 -34.36 -21.97 44.93
CA ASN A 58 -33.29 -21.21 45.57
C ASN A 58 -31.96 -21.35 44.80
N THR A 59 -31.65 -20.38 43.94
CA THR A 59 -30.34 -20.26 43.26
C THR A 59 -29.91 -18.81 43.12
N ASN A 60 -28.77 -18.45 43.72
CA ASN A 60 -28.08 -17.21 43.35
C ASN A 60 -27.59 -17.32 41.90
N ILE A 61 -28.07 -16.45 41.03
CA ILE A 61 -27.50 -16.23 39.70
C ILE A 61 -26.88 -14.84 39.70
N ASP A 62 -25.56 -14.80 39.78
CA ASP A 62 -24.77 -13.58 39.69
C ASP A 62 -24.90 -13.00 38.27
N SER A 63 -25.52 -11.83 38.14
CA SER A 63 -25.91 -11.25 36.84
C SER A 63 -24.72 -10.57 36.14
N GLN A 64 -23.70 -11.36 35.83
CA GLN A 64 -22.54 -10.90 35.06
C GLN A 64 -22.96 -10.58 33.64
N ALA A 65 -23.00 -9.28 33.30
CA ALA A 65 -23.08 -8.85 31.91
C ALA A 65 -21.80 -9.30 31.20
N THR A 66 -21.89 -10.33 30.35
CA THR A 66 -20.74 -10.92 29.66
C THR A 66 -20.05 -9.88 28.79
N VAL A 67 -18.88 -9.40 29.24
CA VAL A 67 -18.04 -8.49 28.48
C VAL A 67 -17.66 -9.17 27.17
N ARG A 68 -18.00 -8.55 26.03
CA ARG A 68 -17.66 -9.07 24.70
C ARG A 68 -16.14 -9.09 24.55
N SER A 69 -15.55 -10.28 24.67
CA SER A 69 -14.14 -10.48 24.35
C SER A 69 -13.90 -10.37 22.84
N TYR A 70 -12.68 -10.01 22.46
CA TYR A 70 -12.27 -9.74 21.08
C TYR A 70 -10.91 -10.37 20.81
N GLY A 71 -10.83 -11.24 19.80
CA GLY A 71 -9.60 -11.94 19.42
C GLY A 71 -9.52 -13.38 19.91
N ILE A 72 -8.31 -13.95 19.83
CA ILE A 72 -7.99 -15.34 20.24
C ILE A 72 -7.21 -15.42 21.56
N THR A 73 -6.97 -14.29 22.22
CA THR A 73 -6.28 -14.18 23.51
C THR A 73 -6.91 -13.06 24.31
N GLU A 74 -6.69 -13.07 25.63
CA GLU A 74 -6.98 -11.89 26.45
C GLU A 74 -6.18 -10.65 26.00
N PRO A 75 -6.67 -9.43 26.30
CA PRO A 75 -5.95 -8.19 26.06
C PRO A 75 -4.65 -8.09 26.87
N ILE A 76 -3.64 -7.44 26.31
CA ILE A 76 -2.36 -7.14 27.01
C ILE A 76 -2.57 -6.01 28.03
N SER A 77 -3.46 -5.06 27.75
CA SER A 77 -3.83 -4.03 28.73
C SER A 77 -5.23 -3.47 28.50
N MET A 78 -5.99 -3.37 29.59
CA MET A 78 -7.30 -2.70 29.64
C MET A 78 -7.17 -1.21 29.99
N LYS A 79 -5.96 -0.64 30.10
CA LYS A 79 -5.77 0.77 30.47
C LYS A 79 -6.33 1.70 29.39
N GLY A 80 -7.08 2.72 29.81
CA GLY A 80 -7.45 3.86 28.97
C GLY A 80 -6.28 4.84 28.74
N PRO A 81 -6.50 5.90 27.94
CA PRO A 81 -5.50 6.94 27.66
C PRO A 81 -5.19 7.80 28.90
N ASP A 82 -3.94 8.24 29.01
CA ASP A 82 -3.60 9.42 29.83
C ASP A 82 -3.84 10.71 29.01
N PRO A 83 -3.92 11.91 29.62
CA PRO A 83 -4.09 13.17 28.88
C PRO A 83 -3.02 13.41 27.80
N SER A 84 -1.80 12.90 27.99
CA SER A 84 -0.72 12.94 27.00
C SER A 84 -0.99 12.08 25.76
N ASP A 85 -1.67 10.93 25.90
CA ASP A 85 -2.07 10.09 24.76
C ASP A 85 -3.14 10.77 23.91
N ILE A 86 -4.01 11.57 24.53
CA ILE A 86 -5.06 12.35 23.86
C ILE A 86 -4.42 13.46 23.03
N LEU A 87 -3.56 14.30 23.64
CA LEU A 87 -2.82 15.36 22.94
C LEU A 87 -1.93 14.80 21.81
N ALA A 88 -1.28 13.66 22.02
CA ALA A 88 -0.52 12.97 20.99
C ALA A 88 -1.41 12.46 19.84
N THR A 89 -2.67 12.09 20.12
CA THR A 89 -3.66 11.66 19.11
C THR A 89 -4.19 12.85 18.31
N GLU A 90 -4.47 13.99 18.96
CA GLU A 90 -4.89 15.22 18.28
C GLU A 90 -3.81 15.71 17.29
N SER A 91 -2.54 15.73 17.73
CA SER A 91 -1.39 16.05 16.87
C SER A 91 -1.17 15.05 15.73
N LEU A 92 -1.46 13.76 15.94
CA LEU A 92 -1.44 12.75 14.88
C LEU A 92 -2.49 13.06 13.81
N GLU A 93 -3.73 13.39 14.21
CA GLU A 93 -4.78 13.71 13.25
C GLU A 93 -4.55 15.02 12.50
N GLU A 94 -4.04 16.06 13.17
CA GLU A 94 -3.59 17.29 12.50
C GLU A 94 -2.49 16.99 11.47
N THR A 95 -1.51 16.17 11.84
CA THR A 95 -0.47 15.71 10.90
C THR A 95 -1.08 14.97 9.71
N LEU A 96 -2.03 14.06 9.92
CA LEU A 96 -2.71 13.35 8.82
C LEU A 96 -3.51 14.28 7.91
N ARG A 97 -4.14 15.33 8.46
CA ARG A 97 -4.82 16.38 7.67
C ARG A 97 -3.83 17.16 6.80
N SER A 98 -2.61 17.43 7.30
CA SER A 98 -1.56 18.13 6.53
C SER A 98 -1.03 17.38 5.30
N TYR A 99 -1.32 16.07 5.17
CA TYR A 99 -0.97 15.25 4.01
C TYR A 99 -2.12 15.12 2.98
N ASP A 100 -3.19 15.93 3.09
CA ASP A 100 -4.40 15.88 2.22
C ASP A 100 -5.02 14.47 2.13
N TYR A 101 -4.94 13.70 3.23
CA TYR A 101 -5.35 12.30 3.26
C TYR A 101 -6.87 12.13 3.26
N PHE A 102 -7.59 13.05 3.89
CA PHE A 102 -9.04 13.00 4.10
C PHE A 102 -9.79 13.66 2.93
N GLU A 103 -10.94 13.09 2.58
CA GLU A 103 -11.88 13.70 1.64
C GLU A 103 -12.81 14.69 2.32
N SER A 104 -13.31 15.65 1.54
CA SER A 104 -14.37 16.56 1.95
C SER A 104 -15.74 15.89 1.93
N ASP A 105 -16.70 16.45 2.67
CA ASP A 105 -18.09 15.96 2.69
C ASP A 105 -18.74 15.96 1.29
N ALA A 106 -18.26 16.82 0.37
CA ALA A 106 -18.73 16.87 -1.01
C ALA A 106 -18.19 15.70 -1.87
N GLU A 107 -16.92 15.34 -1.73
CA GLU A 107 -16.32 14.15 -2.37
C GLU A 107 -16.99 12.88 -1.82
N LEU A 108 -17.24 12.81 -0.51
CA LEU A 108 -17.98 11.71 0.13
C LEU A 108 -19.43 11.59 -0.36
N ALA A 109 -20.14 12.71 -0.53
CA ALA A 109 -21.49 12.72 -1.10
C ALA A 109 -21.49 12.23 -2.56
N HIS A 110 -20.54 12.71 -3.38
CA HIS A 110 -20.38 12.27 -4.78
C HIS A 110 -20.15 10.76 -4.89
N ARG A 111 -19.33 10.17 -4.00
CA ARG A 111 -19.16 8.71 -3.92
C ARG A 111 -20.45 7.96 -3.58
N VAL A 112 -21.32 8.52 -2.74
CA VAL A 112 -22.64 7.93 -2.44
C VAL A 112 -23.56 7.97 -3.66
N ASP A 113 -23.62 9.10 -4.37
CA ASP A 113 -24.44 9.24 -5.58
C ASP A 113 -23.96 8.34 -6.72
N VAL A 114 -22.64 8.22 -6.94
CA VAL A 114 -22.05 7.27 -7.89
C VAL A 114 -22.45 5.82 -7.57
N MET A 115 -22.35 5.42 -6.29
CA MET A 115 -22.76 4.07 -5.88
C MET A 115 -24.27 3.82 -6.04
N ALA A 116 -25.11 4.85 -5.85
CA ALA A 116 -26.55 4.77 -6.07
C ALA A 116 -26.89 4.60 -7.57
N LYS A 117 -26.29 5.42 -8.45
CA LYS A 117 -26.38 5.29 -9.92
C LYS A 117 -25.95 3.89 -10.37
N LEU A 118 -24.79 3.44 -9.92
CA LEU A 118 -24.19 2.16 -10.29
C LEU A 118 -25.02 0.95 -9.86
N ASN A 119 -25.63 0.99 -8.66
CA ASN A 119 -26.54 -0.05 -8.20
C ASN A 119 -27.86 -0.08 -9.01
N ALA A 120 -28.37 1.07 -9.46
CA ALA A 120 -29.53 1.13 -10.36
C ALA A 120 -29.19 0.57 -11.76
N LEU A 121 -28.02 0.91 -12.31
CA LEU A 121 -27.50 0.36 -13.57
C LEU A 121 -27.35 -1.16 -13.53
N VAL A 122 -26.80 -1.71 -12.43
CA VAL A 122 -26.69 -3.17 -12.22
C VAL A 122 -28.06 -3.84 -12.15
N ARG A 123 -29.04 -3.27 -11.43
CA ARG A 123 -30.42 -3.82 -11.39
C ARG A 123 -31.09 -3.80 -12.76
N LYS A 124 -30.90 -2.74 -13.55
CA LYS A 124 -31.39 -2.67 -14.94
C LYS A 124 -30.75 -3.76 -15.80
N TRP A 125 -29.42 -3.90 -15.79
CA TRP A 125 -28.74 -4.93 -16.58
C TRP A 125 -29.18 -6.36 -16.20
N ILE A 126 -29.30 -6.68 -14.90
CA ILE A 126 -29.80 -7.99 -14.44
C ILE A 126 -31.23 -8.23 -14.92
N ARG A 127 -32.10 -7.21 -14.90
CA ARG A 127 -33.46 -7.28 -15.45
C ARG A 127 -33.44 -7.59 -16.95
N ASP A 128 -32.65 -6.86 -17.71
CA ASP A 128 -32.58 -6.97 -19.17
C ASP A 128 -32.03 -8.35 -19.61
N ILE A 129 -31.04 -8.91 -18.89
CA ILE A 129 -30.55 -10.29 -19.11
C ILE A 129 -31.55 -11.35 -18.63
N SER A 130 -32.34 -11.08 -17.60
CA SER A 130 -33.42 -11.99 -17.16
C SER A 130 -34.53 -12.09 -18.21
N LEU A 131 -34.84 -10.97 -18.89
CA LEU A 131 -35.75 -10.96 -20.04
C LEU A 131 -35.18 -11.74 -21.24
N SER A 132 -33.91 -11.54 -21.61
CA SER A 132 -33.31 -12.24 -22.75
C SER A 132 -33.15 -13.75 -22.51
N LYS A 133 -33.00 -14.19 -21.25
CA LYS A 133 -33.05 -15.60 -20.84
C LYS A 133 -34.49 -16.13 -20.63
N ASN A 134 -35.51 -15.40 -21.07
CA ASN A 134 -36.93 -15.78 -21.09
C ASN A 134 -37.54 -16.12 -19.71
N LEU A 135 -37.12 -15.43 -18.64
CA LEU A 135 -37.79 -15.56 -17.34
C LEU A 135 -39.18 -14.88 -17.36
N PRO A 136 -40.18 -15.40 -16.63
CA PRO A 136 -41.49 -14.75 -16.49
C PRO A 136 -41.38 -13.33 -15.93
N LEU A 137 -42.23 -12.41 -16.37
CA LEU A 137 -42.21 -11.00 -15.95
C LEU A 137 -42.27 -10.82 -14.43
N GLU A 138 -43.12 -11.59 -13.75
CA GLU A 138 -43.25 -11.61 -12.28
C GLU A 138 -41.91 -11.95 -11.57
N THR A 139 -41.13 -12.86 -12.16
CA THR A 139 -39.79 -13.21 -11.70
C THR A 139 -38.76 -12.13 -12.04
N VAL A 140 -38.88 -11.51 -13.21
CA VAL A 140 -38.01 -10.40 -13.67
C VAL A 140 -38.17 -9.15 -12.79
N ASP A 141 -39.38 -8.84 -12.35
CA ASP A 141 -39.66 -7.72 -11.44
C ASP A 141 -39.12 -7.96 -10.03
N THR A 142 -38.97 -9.22 -9.62
CA THR A 142 -38.52 -9.62 -8.26
C THR A 142 -37.08 -10.15 -8.22
N VAL A 143 -36.36 -10.13 -9.36
CA VAL A 143 -35.05 -10.77 -9.52
C VAL A 143 -33.94 -10.16 -8.64
N GLY A 144 -34.05 -8.86 -8.36
CA GLY A 144 -33.13 -8.11 -7.52
C GLY A 144 -31.75 -7.90 -8.16
N GLY A 145 -30.71 -8.09 -7.35
CA GLY A 145 -29.31 -7.79 -7.69
C GLY A 145 -28.81 -6.60 -6.88
N ARG A 146 -27.51 -6.55 -6.56
CA ARG A 146 -26.97 -5.48 -5.68
C ARG A 146 -25.49 -5.27 -5.90
N VAL A 147 -25.04 -4.02 -5.76
CA VAL A 147 -23.62 -3.70 -5.58
C VAL A 147 -23.32 -3.51 -4.09
N HIS A 148 -22.36 -4.25 -3.56
CA HIS A 148 -21.77 -4.02 -2.23
C HIS A 148 -20.41 -3.35 -2.38
N THR A 149 -20.00 -2.52 -1.42
CA THR A 149 -18.62 -2.02 -1.34
C THR A 149 -17.82 -2.81 -0.31
N PHE A 150 -16.51 -2.91 -0.51
CA PHE A 150 -15.60 -3.53 0.44
C PHE A 150 -14.32 -2.70 0.60
N GLY A 151 -13.28 -3.31 1.18
CA GLY A 151 -11.93 -2.78 1.19
C GLY A 151 -11.82 -1.37 1.77
N SER A 152 -11.06 -0.50 1.11
CA SER A 152 -10.60 0.75 1.74
C SER A 152 -11.73 1.77 1.91
N TYR A 153 -12.66 1.82 0.95
CA TYR A 153 -13.85 2.66 1.01
C TYR A 153 -14.80 2.22 2.13
N ARG A 154 -15.20 0.94 2.18
CA ARG A 154 -16.12 0.37 3.18
C ARG A 154 -15.59 0.44 4.62
N LEU A 155 -14.29 0.31 4.82
CA LEU A 155 -13.66 0.52 6.13
C LEU A 155 -13.69 1.99 6.59
N GLY A 156 -13.96 2.95 5.70
CA GLY A 156 -13.87 4.38 5.98
C GLY A 156 -12.44 4.91 6.09
N VAL A 157 -11.46 4.22 5.49
CA VAL A 157 -10.03 4.57 5.52
C VAL A 157 -9.42 4.70 4.12
N HIS A 158 -10.24 4.96 3.11
CA HIS A 158 -9.77 5.45 1.82
C HIS A 158 -8.98 6.75 2.03
N SER A 159 -8.01 6.98 1.15
CA SER A 159 -7.39 8.30 1.01
C SER A 159 -8.14 9.08 -0.06
N LYS A 160 -7.99 10.40 -0.06
CA LYS A 160 -8.44 11.27 -1.14
C LYS A 160 -8.00 10.76 -2.52
N GLY A 161 -8.91 10.81 -3.49
CA GLY A 161 -8.69 10.24 -4.82
C GLY A 161 -8.55 8.70 -4.84
N GLY A 162 -9.02 8.02 -3.77
CA GLY A 162 -8.97 6.57 -3.67
C GLY A 162 -9.98 5.85 -4.57
N ASP A 163 -9.67 4.59 -4.85
CA ASP A 163 -10.51 3.61 -5.53
C ASP A 163 -11.72 3.18 -4.69
N ILE A 164 -12.79 2.74 -5.37
CA ILE A 164 -13.90 2.01 -4.74
C ILE A 164 -13.86 0.53 -5.14
N ASP A 165 -13.43 -0.29 -4.18
CA ASP A 165 -13.65 -1.73 -4.15
C ASP A 165 -15.16 -2.06 -4.19
N ALA A 166 -15.66 -2.64 -5.30
CA ALA A 166 -17.08 -2.94 -5.51
C ALA A 166 -17.33 -4.41 -5.87
N LEU A 167 -18.44 -4.99 -5.41
CA LEU A 167 -18.86 -6.36 -5.69
C LEU A 167 -20.29 -6.38 -6.23
N LEU A 168 -20.45 -6.80 -7.49
CA LEU A 168 -21.73 -7.11 -8.10
C LEU A 168 -22.18 -8.51 -7.64
N ILE A 169 -23.33 -8.56 -6.96
CA ILE A 169 -23.98 -9.80 -6.53
C ILE A 169 -25.21 -10.06 -7.39
N ALA A 170 -25.20 -11.19 -8.09
CA ALA A 170 -26.21 -11.58 -9.07
C ALA A 170 -26.81 -12.98 -8.78
N PRO A 171 -28.07 -13.23 -9.20
CA PRO A 171 -28.72 -14.54 -9.05
C PRO A 171 -28.20 -15.57 -10.05
N ARG A 172 -28.54 -16.84 -9.80
CA ARG A 172 -27.92 -18.04 -10.41
C ARG A 172 -27.94 -18.11 -11.94
N HIS A 173 -28.85 -17.40 -12.62
CA HIS A 173 -28.98 -17.38 -14.08
C HIS A 173 -28.22 -16.24 -14.77
N ILE A 174 -27.53 -15.38 -14.02
CA ILE A 174 -26.60 -14.38 -14.55
C ILE A 174 -25.19 -14.97 -14.48
N ASP A 175 -24.58 -15.25 -15.62
CA ASP A 175 -23.31 -15.95 -15.72
C ASP A 175 -22.10 -14.99 -15.70
N ARG A 176 -20.91 -15.49 -15.33
CA ARG A 176 -19.66 -14.69 -15.36
C ARG A 176 -19.31 -14.22 -16.77
N THR A 177 -19.71 -14.98 -17.80
CA THR A 177 -19.63 -14.59 -19.20
C THR A 177 -20.51 -13.40 -19.53
N ASP A 178 -21.71 -13.29 -18.93
CA ASP A 178 -22.60 -12.14 -19.15
C ASP A 178 -21.96 -10.87 -18.57
N PHE A 179 -21.29 -10.99 -17.41
CA PHE A 179 -20.55 -9.91 -16.77
C PHE A 179 -19.36 -9.42 -17.62
N PHE A 180 -18.56 -10.33 -18.20
CA PHE A 180 -17.41 -9.92 -19.04
C PHE A 180 -17.75 -9.60 -20.50
N SER A 181 -18.99 -9.86 -20.95
CA SER A 181 -19.49 -9.42 -22.26
C SER A 181 -20.57 -8.35 -22.10
N THR A 182 -21.83 -8.76 -21.94
CA THR A 182 -23.00 -7.87 -21.96
C THR A 182 -22.94 -6.72 -20.95
N PHE A 183 -22.35 -6.91 -19.76
CA PHE A 183 -22.21 -5.81 -18.79
C PHE A 183 -21.07 -4.85 -19.16
N VAL A 184 -19.95 -5.34 -19.72
CA VAL A 184 -18.91 -4.48 -20.29
C VAL A 184 -19.50 -3.64 -21.43
N ASP A 185 -20.24 -4.26 -22.35
CA ASP A 185 -20.90 -3.54 -23.44
C ASP A 185 -21.99 -2.57 -22.94
N PHE A 186 -22.73 -2.94 -21.89
CA PHE A 186 -23.68 -2.03 -21.25
C PHE A 186 -22.98 -0.82 -20.61
N LEU A 187 -21.84 -1.01 -19.94
CA LEU A 187 -21.03 0.07 -19.38
C LEU A 187 -20.44 0.99 -20.46
N ARG A 188 -20.00 0.45 -21.62
CA ARG A 188 -19.50 1.23 -22.77
C ARG A 188 -20.51 2.26 -23.31
N HIS A 189 -21.80 2.08 -23.04
CA HIS A 189 -22.87 2.98 -23.50
C HIS A 189 -23.35 3.97 -22.41
N GLN A 190 -22.74 4.01 -21.23
CA GLN A 190 -23.06 5.03 -20.21
C GLN A 190 -22.12 6.23 -20.38
N PRO A 191 -22.63 7.47 -20.46
CA PRO A 191 -21.82 8.66 -20.69
C PRO A 191 -20.88 9.01 -19.52
N GLU A 192 -21.16 8.51 -18.31
CA GLU A 192 -20.28 8.68 -17.14
C GLU A 192 -19.06 7.75 -17.12
N VAL A 193 -18.96 6.77 -18.02
CA VAL A 193 -17.92 5.72 -17.98
C VAL A 193 -16.74 6.06 -18.91
N CYS A 194 -15.53 6.02 -18.36
CA CYS A 194 -14.28 5.97 -19.12
C CYS A 194 -13.29 4.92 -18.55
N ASP A 195 -12.14 4.73 -19.21
CA ASP A 195 -11.05 3.84 -18.78
C ASP A 195 -11.44 2.36 -18.58
N LEU A 196 -12.54 1.93 -19.21
CA LEU A 196 -13.17 0.62 -19.00
C LEU A 196 -12.34 -0.55 -19.55
N ARG A 197 -11.86 -1.41 -18.64
CA ARG A 197 -11.02 -2.57 -18.91
C ARG A 197 -11.48 -3.80 -18.15
N ALA A 198 -11.72 -4.90 -18.87
CA ALA A 198 -11.99 -6.22 -18.30
C ALA A 198 -10.69 -7.02 -18.05
N ILE A 199 -10.62 -7.75 -16.93
CA ILE A 199 -9.48 -8.62 -16.58
C ILE A 199 -10.04 -9.94 -16.04
N GLU A 200 -10.46 -10.83 -16.93
CA GLU A 200 -11.07 -12.12 -16.54
C GLU A 200 -10.05 -13.14 -16.00
N GLU A 201 -8.83 -13.17 -16.55
CA GLU A 201 -7.77 -14.14 -16.19
C GLU A 201 -7.03 -13.82 -14.87
N ALA A 202 -7.55 -12.87 -14.07
CA ALA A 202 -7.00 -12.55 -12.76
C ALA A 202 -7.39 -13.60 -11.69
N TYR A 203 -6.58 -13.72 -10.63
CA TYR A 203 -6.84 -14.64 -9.50
C TYR A 203 -8.21 -14.39 -8.85
N VAL A 204 -8.66 -13.12 -8.84
CA VAL A 204 -10.05 -12.71 -8.69
C VAL A 204 -10.40 -11.89 -9.95
N PRO A 205 -11.34 -12.34 -10.81
CA PRO A 205 -11.71 -11.60 -12.02
C PRO A 205 -12.35 -10.24 -11.71
N VAL A 206 -11.94 -9.19 -12.43
CA VAL A 206 -12.32 -7.78 -12.16
C VAL A 206 -12.60 -7.00 -13.45
N ILE A 207 -13.55 -6.06 -13.40
CA ILE A 207 -13.68 -4.96 -14.38
C ILE A 207 -13.22 -3.68 -13.67
N LYS A 208 -12.25 -2.98 -14.28
CA LYS A 208 -11.77 -1.66 -13.85
C LYS A 208 -12.39 -0.60 -14.75
N PHE A 209 -12.85 0.51 -14.18
CA PHE A 209 -13.35 1.66 -14.94
C PHE A 209 -13.40 2.92 -14.07
N THR A 210 -13.43 4.08 -14.72
CA THR A 210 -13.77 5.35 -14.08
C THR A 210 -15.26 5.61 -14.31
N PHE A 211 -16.01 5.95 -13.27
CA PHE A 211 -17.42 6.39 -13.36
C PHE A 211 -17.57 7.76 -12.71
N ASP A 212 -18.02 8.76 -13.48
CA ASP A 212 -18.28 10.12 -12.99
C ASP A 212 -17.05 10.74 -12.27
N GLY A 213 -15.86 10.42 -12.77
CA GLY A 213 -14.56 10.82 -12.21
C GLY A 213 -14.00 9.95 -11.08
N ILE A 214 -14.63 8.82 -10.74
CA ILE A 214 -14.21 7.93 -9.64
C ILE A 214 -13.75 6.56 -10.16
N GLU A 215 -12.54 6.13 -9.81
CA GLU A 215 -12.02 4.79 -10.11
C GLU A 215 -12.78 3.69 -9.33
N LEU A 216 -13.19 2.63 -10.04
CA LEU A 216 -13.97 1.50 -9.54
C LEU A 216 -13.35 0.16 -9.95
N ASP A 217 -13.13 -0.70 -8.95
CA ASP A 217 -12.74 -2.10 -9.12
C ASP A 217 -13.95 -3.00 -8.86
N MET A 218 -14.67 -3.38 -9.92
CA MET A 218 -15.85 -4.21 -9.79
C MET A 218 -15.54 -5.70 -9.96
N LEU A 219 -15.74 -6.45 -8.88
CA LEU A 219 -15.76 -7.90 -8.84
C LEU A 219 -17.18 -8.45 -9.14
N PHE A 220 -17.27 -9.74 -9.49
CA PHE A 220 -18.54 -10.42 -9.73
C PHE A 220 -18.67 -11.74 -8.95
N ALA A 221 -19.77 -11.86 -8.21
CA ALA A 221 -20.21 -13.10 -7.56
C ALA A 221 -21.65 -13.46 -7.96
N ARG A 222 -21.82 -14.69 -8.43
CA ARG A 222 -23.11 -15.33 -8.66
C ARG A 222 -23.47 -16.20 -7.47
N LEU A 223 -24.64 -16.01 -6.87
CA LEU A 223 -25.13 -16.85 -5.77
C LEU A 223 -26.04 -17.97 -6.29
N ALA A 224 -26.17 -19.05 -5.52
CA ALA A 224 -27.06 -20.18 -5.81
C ALA A 224 -28.56 -19.87 -5.59
N LEU A 225 -28.96 -18.60 -5.69
CA LEU A 225 -30.30 -18.09 -5.42
C LEU A 225 -31.01 -17.70 -6.73
N THR A 226 -32.33 -17.84 -6.80
CA THR A 226 -33.15 -17.39 -7.94
C THR A 226 -33.37 -15.88 -7.97
N THR A 227 -33.37 -15.24 -6.79
CA THR A 227 -33.51 -13.80 -6.59
C THR A 227 -32.50 -13.36 -5.53
N ILE A 228 -32.06 -12.10 -5.57
CA ILE A 228 -31.16 -11.53 -4.55
C ILE A 228 -31.97 -10.62 -3.62
N PRO A 229 -32.31 -11.06 -2.40
CA PRO A 229 -33.17 -10.30 -1.50
C PRO A 229 -32.43 -9.12 -0.87
N ASP A 230 -33.13 -8.01 -0.66
CA ASP A 230 -32.54 -6.80 -0.08
C ASP A 230 -32.10 -6.97 1.40
N THR A 231 -32.47 -8.06 2.07
CA THR A 231 -32.06 -8.43 3.43
C THR A 231 -30.90 -9.43 3.50
N LEU A 232 -30.22 -9.72 2.38
CA LEU A 232 -29.10 -10.66 2.33
C LEU A 232 -27.91 -10.21 3.21
N ASP A 233 -27.59 -10.99 4.25
CA ASP A 233 -26.31 -10.89 4.96
C ASP A 233 -25.25 -11.71 4.20
N LEU A 234 -24.09 -11.10 3.94
CA LEU A 234 -22.98 -11.78 3.27
C LEU A 234 -22.13 -12.62 4.24
N LYS A 235 -22.29 -12.44 5.55
CA LYS A 235 -21.49 -13.13 6.57
C LYS A 235 -21.92 -14.57 6.83
N ASP A 236 -23.17 -14.96 6.52
CA ASP A 236 -23.59 -16.37 6.63
C ASP A 236 -22.79 -17.23 5.63
N ASP A 237 -21.99 -18.18 6.14
CA ASP A 237 -21.17 -19.07 5.33
C ASP A 237 -22.01 -19.86 4.31
N LYS A 238 -23.29 -20.13 4.60
CA LYS A 238 -24.20 -20.88 3.73
C LYS A 238 -24.33 -20.31 2.32
N ILE A 239 -24.10 -18.99 2.13
CA ILE A 239 -24.17 -18.38 0.78
C ILE A 239 -23.08 -18.92 -0.15
N LEU A 240 -22.00 -19.51 0.40
CA LEU A 240 -20.89 -20.09 -0.35
C LEU A 240 -21.15 -21.54 -0.80
N LEU A 241 -22.21 -22.17 -0.31
CA LEU A 241 -22.54 -23.56 -0.62
C LEU A 241 -22.73 -23.76 -2.14
N ASN A 242 -21.99 -24.71 -2.71
CA ASN A 242 -21.98 -25.03 -4.15
C ASN A 242 -21.57 -23.87 -5.08
N LEU A 243 -20.88 -22.82 -4.58
CA LEU A 243 -20.33 -21.77 -5.44
C LEU A 243 -18.98 -22.17 -6.05
N ASP A 244 -18.68 -21.60 -7.22
CA ASP A 244 -17.36 -21.73 -7.81
C ASP A 244 -16.30 -20.92 -7.04
N GLN A 245 -15.06 -21.39 -7.07
CA GLN A 245 -13.95 -20.80 -6.32
C GLN A 245 -13.67 -19.33 -6.68
N ARG A 246 -14.02 -18.86 -7.89
CA ARG A 246 -13.87 -17.44 -8.28
C ARG A 246 -14.95 -16.58 -7.61
N CYS A 247 -16.20 -17.05 -7.54
CA CYS A 247 -17.27 -16.38 -6.76
C CYS A 247 -16.93 -16.27 -5.27
N VAL A 248 -16.41 -17.35 -4.64
CA VAL A 248 -16.01 -17.33 -3.22
C VAL A 248 -14.91 -16.30 -2.97
N ARG A 249 -13.89 -16.22 -3.84
CA ARG A 249 -12.84 -15.19 -3.75
C ARG A 249 -13.39 -13.76 -3.86
N SER A 250 -14.36 -13.53 -4.76
CA SER A 250 -15.03 -12.24 -4.89
C SER A 250 -15.84 -11.86 -3.64
N LEU A 251 -16.58 -12.81 -3.05
CA LEU A 251 -17.37 -12.60 -1.83
C LEU A 251 -16.48 -12.34 -0.60
N ASN A 252 -15.31 -12.95 -0.54
CA ASN A 252 -14.37 -12.77 0.58
C ASN A 252 -13.92 -11.30 0.75
N GLY A 253 -13.91 -10.48 -0.30
CA GLY A 253 -13.64 -9.03 -0.17
C GLY A 253 -14.60 -8.35 0.81
N CYS A 254 -15.92 -8.50 0.59
CA CYS A 254 -16.96 -7.98 1.48
C CYS A 254 -16.93 -8.65 2.85
N ARG A 255 -16.89 -9.99 2.89
CA ARG A 255 -16.95 -10.79 4.12
C ARG A 255 -15.83 -10.46 5.09
N VAL A 256 -14.58 -10.39 4.61
CA VAL A 256 -13.42 -10.01 5.42
C VAL A 256 -13.52 -8.57 5.93
N THR A 257 -14.04 -7.66 5.10
CA THR A 257 -14.16 -6.25 5.46
C THR A 257 -15.15 -6.03 6.62
N ASP A 258 -16.33 -6.65 6.54
CA ASP A 258 -17.33 -6.53 7.60
C ASP A 258 -16.95 -7.32 8.87
N GLU A 259 -16.30 -8.48 8.73
CA GLU A 259 -15.70 -9.21 9.86
C GLU A 259 -14.67 -8.37 10.62
N ILE A 260 -13.75 -7.67 9.93
CA ILE A 260 -12.78 -6.77 10.58
C ILE A 260 -13.49 -5.70 11.41
N LEU A 261 -14.58 -5.12 10.88
CA LEU A 261 -15.37 -4.11 11.59
C LEU A 261 -16.14 -4.68 12.79
N ASP A 262 -16.55 -5.95 12.77
CA ASP A 262 -17.21 -6.64 13.89
C ASP A 262 -16.20 -7.21 14.93
N LEU A 263 -14.92 -7.33 14.57
CA LEU A 263 -13.84 -7.88 15.40
C LEU A 263 -12.93 -6.83 16.08
N VAL A 264 -13.26 -5.54 15.99
CA VAL A 264 -12.59 -4.45 16.72
C VAL A 264 -13.47 -3.84 17.83
N PRO A 265 -12.90 -3.48 18.99
CA PRO A 265 -13.65 -2.91 20.11
C PRO A 265 -14.09 -1.45 19.88
N ASN A 266 -13.30 -0.65 19.16
CA ASN A 266 -13.64 0.73 18.80
C ASN A 266 -13.33 1.01 17.33
N ARG A 267 -14.36 1.27 16.53
CA ARG A 267 -14.24 1.47 15.07
C ARG A 267 -13.55 2.77 14.67
N GLU A 268 -13.75 3.88 15.40
CA GLU A 268 -13.15 5.16 15.04
C GLU A 268 -11.67 5.22 15.42
N THR A 269 -11.31 4.64 16.56
CA THR A 269 -9.88 4.52 16.93
C THR A 269 -9.14 3.61 15.95
N PHE A 270 -9.73 2.45 15.62
CA PHE A 270 -9.24 1.57 14.56
C PHE A 270 -9.02 2.30 13.23
N LYS A 271 -9.99 3.09 12.76
CA LYS A 271 -9.86 3.89 11.53
C LYS A 271 -8.71 4.89 11.63
N SER A 272 -8.61 5.66 12.71
CA SER A 272 -7.58 6.70 12.88
C SER A 272 -6.17 6.07 12.91
N THR A 273 -5.97 4.99 13.67
CA THR A 273 -4.72 4.19 13.64
C THR A 273 -4.43 3.62 12.25
N LEU A 274 -5.43 3.07 11.56
CA LEU A 274 -5.23 2.45 10.24
C LEU A 274 -4.89 3.48 9.15
N ARG A 275 -5.43 4.70 9.20
CA ARG A 275 -5.00 5.80 8.30
C ARG A 275 -3.52 6.13 8.51
N ALA A 276 -3.06 6.23 9.77
CA ALA A 276 -1.65 6.44 10.10
C ALA A 276 -0.74 5.31 9.59
N ILE A 277 -1.08 4.05 9.88
CA ILE A 277 -0.29 2.90 9.41
C ILE A 277 -0.30 2.78 7.89
N LYS A 278 -1.42 3.06 7.20
CA LYS A 278 -1.46 3.11 5.73
C LYS A 278 -0.58 4.22 5.14
N LEU A 279 -0.58 5.43 5.73
CA LEU A 279 0.28 6.52 5.27
C LEU A 279 1.76 6.18 5.47
N TRP A 280 2.12 5.69 6.67
CA TRP A 280 3.46 5.22 6.99
C TRP A 280 3.92 4.12 6.02
N ALA A 281 3.10 3.09 5.79
CA ALA A 281 3.43 1.98 4.90
C ALA A 281 3.62 2.45 3.45
N LYS A 282 2.78 3.37 2.94
CA LYS A 282 2.98 4.00 1.62
C LYS A 282 4.31 4.78 1.58
N LYS A 283 4.59 5.65 2.56
CA LYS A 283 5.84 6.45 2.61
C LYS A 283 7.11 5.61 2.80
N CYS A 284 7.00 4.44 3.43
CA CYS A 284 8.08 3.46 3.56
C CYS A 284 8.13 2.43 2.42
N GLY A 285 7.29 2.56 1.39
CA GLY A 285 7.28 1.66 0.24
C GLY A 285 6.79 0.23 0.50
N LEU A 286 6.14 -0.01 1.63
CA LEU A 286 5.70 -1.34 2.11
C LEU A 286 4.26 -1.69 1.66
N TYR A 287 3.71 -1.00 0.66
CA TYR A 287 2.30 -1.06 0.28
C TYR A 287 2.09 -1.60 -1.15
N SER A 288 2.43 -2.88 -1.39
CA SER A 288 1.97 -3.61 -2.59
C SER A 288 2.04 -5.12 -2.41
N ASN A 289 0.89 -5.81 -2.49
CA ASN A 289 0.82 -7.28 -2.45
C ASN A 289 1.39 -7.93 -3.72
N ALA A 290 1.33 -7.25 -4.88
CA ALA A 290 1.90 -7.78 -6.13
C ALA A 290 3.43 -7.87 -6.07
N LEU A 291 4.07 -6.93 -5.37
CA LEU A 291 5.52 -6.84 -5.19
C LEU A 291 6.05 -7.67 -3.99
N GLY A 292 5.17 -8.34 -3.24
CA GLY A 292 5.53 -9.15 -2.06
C GLY A 292 5.53 -8.40 -0.74
N PHE A 293 5.09 -7.14 -0.70
CA PHE A 293 4.80 -6.41 0.52
C PHE A 293 3.33 -6.59 0.95
N PHE A 294 2.85 -5.80 1.91
CA PHE A 294 1.49 -5.95 2.46
C PHE A 294 0.47 -5.07 1.72
N GLY A 295 -0.66 -5.67 1.34
CA GLY A 295 -1.83 -4.94 0.82
C GLY A 295 -2.68 -4.30 1.92
N GLY A 296 -3.64 -3.45 1.53
CA GLY A 296 -4.49 -2.70 2.47
C GLY A 296 -5.24 -3.56 3.49
N VAL A 297 -5.76 -4.72 3.08
CA VAL A 297 -6.46 -5.66 3.98
C VAL A 297 -5.50 -6.28 5.02
N THR A 298 -4.24 -6.54 4.66
CA THR A 298 -3.24 -7.03 5.61
C THR A 298 -2.94 -5.98 6.68
N TRP A 299 -2.72 -4.73 6.30
CA TRP A 299 -2.54 -3.63 7.25
C TRP A 299 -3.77 -3.43 8.14
N ALA A 300 -4.99 -3.58 7.58
CA ALA A 300 -6.23 -3.53 8.35
C ALA A 300 -6.30 -4.65 9.41
N MET A 301 -5.94 -5.89 9.06
CA MET A 301 -5.96 -7.01 10.02
C MET A 301 -4.87 -6.88 11.09
N LEU A 302 -3.67 -6.41 10.73
CA LEU A 302 -2.60 -6.14 11.70
C LEU A 302 -3.04 -5.05 12.70
N VAL A 303 -3.61 -3.93 12.22
CA VAL A 303 -4.12 -2.87 13.12
C VAL A 303 -5.30 -3.36 13.96
N ALA A 304 -6.23 -4.13 13.38
CA ALA A 304 -7.35 -4.71 14.12
C ALA A 304 -6.87 -5.60 15.27
N ARG A 305 -5.83 -6.43 15.08
CA ARG A 305 -5.28 -7.27 16.15
C ARG A 305 -4.68 -6.44 17.28
N ILE A 306 -4.04 -5.31 16.99
CA ILE A 306 -3.54 -4.38 18.02
C ILE A 306 -4.70 -3.73 18.79
N CYS A 307 -5.81 -3.40 18.12
CA CYS A 307 -7.02 -2.91 18.79
C CYS A 307 -7.62 -3.96 19.74
N GLN A 308 -7.59 -5.25 19.40
CA GLN A 308 -8.02 -6.34 20.30
C GLN A 308 -7.14 -6.45 21.55
N LEU A 309 -5.82 -6.29 21.40
CA LEU A 309 -4.85 -6.40 22.50
C LEU A 309 -4.84 -5.19 23.44
N TYR A 310 -5.39 -4.05 23.02
CA TYR A 310 -5.41 -2.79 23.76
C TYR A 310 -6.77 -2.05 23.58
N PRO A 311 -7.90 -2.65 24.01
CA PRO A 311 -9.24 -2.24 23.59
C PRO A 311 -9.67 -0.83 24.03
N ASN A 312 -9.04 -0.28 25.07
CA ASN A 312 -9.37 1.03 25.64
C ASN A 312 -8.36 2.13 25.24
N ALA A 313 -7.34 1.81 24.44
CA ALA A 313 -6.29 2.76 24.06
C ALA A 313 -6.72 3.67 22.88
N VAL A 314 -6.10 4.85 22.77
CA VAL A 314 -6.34 5.82 21.67
C VAL A 314 -5.33 5.67 20.53
N ALA A 315 -5.55 6.38 19.42
CA ALA A 315 -4.85 6.09 18.16
C ALA A 315 -3.32 6.29 18.24
N ALA A 316 -2.82 7.31 18.94
CA ALA A 316 -1.38 7.50 19.17
C ALA A 316 -0.76 6.31 19.90
N THR A 317 -1.40 5.87 20.99
CA THR A 317 -0.97 4.71 21.79
C THR A 317 -1.01 3.43 20.94
N LEU A 318 -2.06 3.21 20.16
CA LEU A 318 -2.18 2.05 19.27
C LEU A 318 -1.13 2.05 18.15
N VAL A 319 -0.75 3.21 17.60
CA VAL A 319 0.38 3.30 16.65
C VAL A 319 1.71 2.93 17.33
N HIS A 320 1.96 3.34 18.58
CA HIS A 320 3.12 2.86 19.35
C HIS A 320 3.08 1.34 19.57
N LYS A 321 1.93 0.82 20.03
CA LYS A 321 1.76 -0.62 20.28
C LYS A 321 1.85 -1.47 19.02
N PHE A 322 1.44 -0.94 17.86
CA PHE A 322 1.61 -1.60 16.57
C PHE A 322 3.08 -1.91 16.28
N PHE A 323 3.95 -0.90 16.35
CA PHE A 323 5.38 -1.11 16.13
C PHE A 323 6.01 -1.95 17.25
N LEU A 324 5.59 -1.77 18.51
CA LEU A 324 6.12 -2.53 19.65
C LEU A 324 5.81 -4.03 19.57
N VAL A 325 4.59 -4.40 19.17
CA VAL A 325 4.21 -5.80 19.01
C VAL A 325 4.89 -6.40 17.78
N TYR A 326 4.80 -5.76 16.61
CA TYR A 326 5.32 -6.37 15.37
C TYR A 326 6.83 -6.31 15.18
N SER A 327 7.56 -5.49 15.97
CA SER A 327 9.04 -5.56 16.05
C SER A 327 9.55 -6.78 16.82
N ASN A 328 8.71 -7.34 17.69
CA ASN A 328 8.99 -8.49 18.56
C ASN A 328 8.15 -9.73 18.21
N TRP A 329 7.42 -9.71 17.10
CA TRP A 329 6.56 -10.82 16.70
C TRP A 329 7.38 -11.97 16.09
N GLU A 330 7.23 -13.17 16.66
CA GLU A 330 7.98 -14.37 16.28
C GLU A 330 7.42 -15.01 15.01
N TRP A 331 7.66 -14.37 13.86
CA TRP A 331 7.36 -14.93 12.55
C TRP A 331 8.07 -16.29 12.36
N PRO A 332 7.40 -17.33 11.82
CA PRO A 332 6.14 -17.30 11.07
C PRO A 332 4.86 -17.56 11.89
N THR A 333 4.82 -17.26 13.19
CA THR A 333 3.57 -17.36 13.99
C THR A 333 2.44 -16.54 13.34
N PRO A 334 1.24 -17.10 13.12
CA PRO A 334 0.19 -16.44 12.36
C PRO A 334 -0.55 -15.36 13.15
N VAL A 335 -0.85 -14.25 12.49
CA VAL A 335 -1.75 -13.23 13.03
C VAL A 335 -3.20 -13.64 12.73
N LEU A 336 -3.94 -13.97 13.79
CA LEU A 336 -5.37 -14.35 13.75
C LEU A 336 -6.24 -13.30 14.46
N LEU A 337 -7.39 -12.95 13.88
CA LEU A 337 -8.40 -12.06 14.48
C LEU A 337 -9.53 -12.78 15.21
N LYS A 338 -9.78 -14.04 14.87
CA LYS A 338 -10.68 -14.98 15.56
C LYS A 338 -10.19 -16.41 15.27
N SER A 339 -10.76 -17.41 15.95
CA SER A 339 -10.45 -18.82 15.70
C SER A 339 -10.77 -19.21 14.25
N VAL A 340 -9.88 -20.01 13.66
CA VAL A 340 -10.11 -20.59 12.31
C VAL A 340 -11.12 -21.73 12.45
N ASN A 341 -12.25 -21.59 11.77
CA ASN A 341 -13.33 -22.58 11.74
C ASN A 341 -13.61 -22.95 10.27
N ASP A 342 -13.57 -24.23 9.92
CA ASP A 342 -14.03 -24.73 8.62
C ASP A 342 -15.54 -25.01 8.66
N ALA A 343 -16.30 -24.50 7.69
CA ALA A 343 -17.72 -24.81 7.52
C ALA A 343 -17.95 -26.13 6.74
N HIS A 344 -16.87 -26.81 6.34
CA HIS A 344 -16.83 -28.09 5.62
C HIS A 344 -17.50 -28.07 4.24
N TYR A 345 -17.51 -26.92 3.56
CA TYR A 345 -18.04 -26.79 2.19
C TYR A 345 -17.03 -27.13 1.08
N GLY A 346 -15.91 -27.77 1.43
CA GLY A 346 -14.91 -28.27 0.47
C GLY A 346 -13.97 -27.20 -0.11
N PHE A 347 -13.95 -25.99 0.44
CA PHE A 347 -12.98 -24.97 0.08
C PHE A 347 -11.70 -25.10 0.93
N ASN A 348 -10.54 -24.86 0.32
CA ASN A 348 -9.27 -24.88 1.04
C ASN A 348 -9.23 -23.79 2.12
N VAL A 349 -9.12 -24.18 3.38
CA VAL A 349 -8.79 -23.30 4.51
C VAL A 349 -7.27 -23.29 4.70
N TRP A 350 -6.71 -22.16 5.13
CA TRP A 350 -5.31 -22.07 5.52
C TRP A 350 -5.05 -22.91 6.77
N ASP A 351 -4.20 -23.93 6.64
CA ASP A 351 -3.74 -24.73 7.77
C ASP A 351 -2.33 -25.31 7.50
N PRO A 352 -1.28 -24.84 8.20
CA PRO A 352 0.06 -25.39 8.05
C PRO A 352 0.18 -26.82 8.58
N MET A 353 -0.74 -27.33 9.40
CA MET A 353 -0.68 -28.72 9.88
C MET A 353 -1.02 -29.69 8.75
N THR A 354 -2.10 -29.49 7.99
CA THR A 354 -2.48 -30.34 6.86
C THR A 354 -1.86 -29.96 5.52
N ASN A 355 -1.61 -28.67 5.24
CA ASN A 355 -1.12 -28.21 3.94
C ASN A 355 0.40 -27.89 3.95
N PRO A 356 1.25 -28.66 3.22
CA PRO A 356 2.68 -28.38 3.13
C PRO A 356 3.03 -27.03 2.51
N PHE A 357 2.19 -26.46 1.64
CA PHE A 357 2.43 -25.12 1.10
C PHE A 357 2.27 -24.05 2.18
N ASP A 358 1.29 -24.21 3.09
CA ASP A 358 1.00 -23.21 4.12
C ASP A 358 2.14 -23.09 5.15
N ARG A 359 2.90 -24.17 5.37
CA ARG A 359 4.11 -24.22 6.22
C ARG A 359 5.25 -23.31 5.76
N HIS A 360 5.27 -22.94 4.47
CA HIS A 360 6.36 -22.14 3.88
C HIS A 360 6.08 -20.62 3.92
N HIS A 361 4.95 -20.20 4.49
CA HIS A 361 4.61 -18.78 4.62
C HIS A 361 5.48 -18.06 5.65
N LEU A 362 6.14 -16.97 5.23
CA LEU A 362 7.11 -16.25 6.05
C LEU A 362 6.48 -15.32 7.09
N MET A 363 5.36 -14.66 6.76
CA MET A 363 4.68 -13.68 7.64
C MET A 363 3.14 -13.84 7.63
N PRO A 364 2.57 -15.01 7.98
CA PRO A 364 1.15 -15.29 7.75
C PRO A 364 0.21 -14.35 8.53
N VAL A 365 -0.73 -13.73 7.80
CA VAL A 365 -1.82 -12.90 8.36
C VAL A 365 -3.12 -13.43 7.75
N ILE A 366 -4.01 -13.95 8.60
CA ILE A 366 -5.09 -14.83 8.14
C ILE A 366 -6.43 -14.09 8.13
N THR A 367 -7.16 -14.21 7.02
CA THR A 367 -8.46 -13.56 6.87
C THR A 367 -9.51 -14.19 7.80
N PRO A 368 -10.31 -13.41 8.54
CA PRO A 368 -11.27 -13.94 9.51
C PRO A 368 -12.45 -14.69 8.89
N ALA A 369 -12.92 -14.28 7.71
CA ALA A 369 -14.05 -14.91 7.02
C ALA A 369 -13.66 -16.30 6.47
N TYR A 370 -14.59 -17.25 6.54
CA TYR A 370 -14.47 -18.54 5.86
C TYR A 370 -14.60 -18.39 4.32
N PRO A 371 -13.86 -19.16 3.49
CA PRO A 371 -12.68 -19.92 3.85
C PRO A 371 -11.51 -18.98 4.16
N GLN A 372 -10.86 -19.22 5.30
CA GLN A 372 -9.77 -18.40 5.79
C GLN A 372 -8.52 -18.63 4.93
N GLN A 373 -7.82 -17.56 4.55
CA GLN A 373 -6.67 -17.57 3.64
C GLN A 373 -5.56 -16.67 4.16
N ASN A 374 -4.31 -16.94 3.76
CA ASN A 374 -3.20 -16.05 4.06
C ASN A 374 -3.15 -14.84 3.11
N SER A 375 -3.28 -13.63 3.64
CA SER A 375 -3.21 -12.38 2.86
C SER A 375 -1.78 -11.90 2.55
N THR A 376 -0.76 -12.65 2.96
CA THR A 376 0.68 -12.33 2.77
C THR A 376 1.44 -13.42 2.01
N HIS A 377 0.76 -14.27 1.24
CA HIS A 377 1.36 -15.39 0.51
C HIS A 377 2.41 -15.00 -0.55
N ASN A 378 2.53 -13.71 -0.91
CA ASN A 378 3.56 -13.21 -1.83
C ASN A 378 4.85 -12.74 -1.12
N VAL A 379 4.92 -12.75 0.22
CA VAL A 379 6.10 -12.32 0.97
C VAL A 379 7.31 -13.22 0.69
N THR A 380 8.43 -12.58 0.41
CA THR A 380 9.75 -13.15 0.12
C THR A 380 10.72 -12.90 1.28
N GLN A 381 11.92 -13.46 1.26
CA GLN A 381 12.89 -13.27 2.36
C GLN A 381 13.38 -11.81 2.43
N SER A 382 13.59 -11.17 1.28
CA SER A 382 13.95 -9.74 1.19
C SER A 382 12.84 -8.85 1.72
N THR A 383 11.60 -9.08 1.28
CA THR A 383 10.46 -8.24 1.67
C THR A 383 10.11 -8.40 3.15
N GLN A 384 10.20 -9.62 3.71
CA GLN A 384 10.14 -9.86 5.16
C GLN A 384 11.22 -9.05 5.92
N LYS A 385 12.48 -9.15 5.48
CA LYS A 385 13.62 -8.43 6.09
C LYS A 385 13.38 -6.92 6.10
N ILE A 386 12.94 -6.35 4.99
CA ILE A 386 12.64 -4.91 4.84
C ILE A 386 11.49 -4.49 5.77
N ILE A 387 10.39 -5.26 5.82
CA ILE A 387 9.26 -4.95 6.71
C ILE A 387 9.71 -4.95 8.19
N VAL A 388 10.50 -5.92 8.61
CA VAL A 388 11.01 -6.01 9.99
C VAL A 388 12.02 -4.90 10.31
N GLU A 389 12.90 -4.54 9.37
CA GLU A 389 13.82 -3.40 9.52
C GLU A 389 13.05 -2.08 9.69
N GLU A 390 12.04 -1.81 8.85
CA GLU A 390 11.26 -0.57 8.92
C GLU A 390 10.34 -0.50 10.13
N ILE A 391 9.73 -1.61 10.56
CA ILE A 391 8.93 -1.66 11.79
C ILE A 391 9.79 -1.33 13.02
N LYS A 392 11.02 -1.85 13.09
CA LYS A 392 11.97 -1.56 14.18
C LYS A 392 12.40 -0.08 14.18
N ARG A 393 12.83 0.46 13.03
CA ARG A 393 13.14 1.90 12.86
C ARG A 393 11.97 2.80 13.26
N SER A 394 10.75 2.35 13.01
CA SER A 394 9.53 3.11 13.29
C SER A 394 9.12 3.04 14.78
N LEU A 395 9.42 1.95 15.49
CA LEU A 395 9.28 1.88 16.94
C LEU A 395 10.15 2.94 17.63
N ASP A 396 11.42 3.08 17.23
CA ASP A 396 12.31 4.11 17.77
C ASP A 396 11.76 5.52 17.49
N THR A 397 11.25 5.73 16.27
CA THR A 397 10.67 7.00 15.84
C THR A 397 9.44 7.36 16.69
N VAL A 398 8.47 6.45 16.83
CA VAL A 398 7.25 6.71 17.62
C VAL A 398 7.54 6.79 19.12
N SER A 399 8.51 6.03 19.64
CA SER A 399 8.94 6.15 21.05
C SER A 399 9.54 7.53 21.34
N ASN A 400 10.23 8.15 20.36
CA ASN A 400 10.69 9.53 20.48
C ASN A 400 9.54 10.56 20.32
N ILE A 401 8.50 10.27 19.54
CA ILE A 401 7.31 11.13 19.42
C ILE A 401 6.50 11.13 20.72
N ILE A 402 6.18 9.95 21.27
CA ILE A 402 5.46 9.80 22.55
C ILE A 402 6.30 10.39 23.71
N GLY A 403 7.63 10.32 23.64
CA GLY A 403 8.55 11.01 24.55
C GLY A 403 8.75 12.51 24.29
N SER A 404 7.95 13.14 23.41
CA SER A 404 7.98 14.57 23.05
C SER A 404 9.33 15.10 22.53
N LYS A 405 10.14 14.23 21.90
CA LYS A 405 11.45 14.59 21.31
C LYS A 405 11.39 14.89 19.81
N THR A 406 10.31 14.52 19.12
CA THR A 406 10.12 14.77 17.69
C THR A 406 8.63 14.69 17.31
N GLU A 407 8.30 15.04 16.07
CA GLU A 407 6.92 15.20 15.58
C GLU A 407 6.44 13.99 14.77
N TRP A 408 5.11 13.78 14.70
CA TRP A 408 4.50 12.73 13.86
C TRP A 408 4.91 12.78 12.39
N LYS A 409 5.21 13.98 11.87
CA LYS A 409 5.73 14.18 10.52
C LYS A 409 6.97 13.31 10.23
N GLN A 410 7.81 13.06 11.24
CA GLN A 410 9.03 12.26 11.08
C GLN A 410 8.76 10.76 10.89
N LEU A 411 7.60 10.25 11.34
CA LEU A 411 7.14 8.89 11.00
C LEU A 411 6.80 8.77 9.51
N PHE A 412 6.34 9.87 8.88
CA PHE A 412 5.92 9.93 7.49
C PHE A 412 7.02 10.45 6.53
N THR A 413 8.23 10.67 7.04
CA THR A 413 9.45 10.90 6.25
C THR A 413 9.81 9.61 5.51
N GLY A 414 9.63 9.62 4.19
CA GLY A 414 9.81 8.43 3.34
C GLY A 414 11.27 7.99 3.17
N ILE A 415 11.45 6.75 2.70
CA ILE A 415 12.78 6.15 2.52
C ILE A 415 13.50 6.77 1.32
N THR A 416 14.76 7.15 1.50
CA THR A 416 15.65 7.59 0.42
C THR A 416 16.16 6.39 -0.40
N PHE A 417 15.25 5.69 -1.08
CA PHE A 417 15.48 4.40 -1.76
C PHE A 417 16.76 4.38 -2.61
N PHE A 418 16.94 5.38 -3.48
CA PHE A 418 18.11 5.50 -4.36
C PHE A 418 19.45 5.73 -3.63
N ASN A 419 19.41 6.14 -2.36
CA ASN A 419 20.57 6.28 -1.48
C ASN A 419 20.78 5.07 -0.54
N ARG A 420 19.83 4.13 -0.45
CA ARG A 420 19.98 2.90 0.36
C ARG A 420 20.96 1.93 -0.32
N TYR A 421 20.73 1.58 -1.60
CA TYR A 421 21.51 0.54 -2.29
C TYR A 421 22.68 1.10 -3.11
N LYS A 422 23.75 0.32 -3.26
CA LYS A 422 24.93 0.69 -4.10
C LYS A 422 24.76 0.25 -5.56
N HIS A 423 23.87 -0.72 -5.78
CA HIS A 423 23.67 -1.46 -7.01
C HIS A 423 22.17 -1.60 -7.28
N TYR A 424 21.79 -1.60 -8.55
CA TYR A 424 20.40 -1.65 -8.99
C TYR A 424 20.25 -2.52 -10.24
N ILE A 425 19.09 -3.15 -10.39
CA ILE A 425 18.56 -3.55 -11.70
C ILE A 425 17.44 -2.58 -12.03
N ILE A 426 17.41 -2.05 -13.26
CA ILE A 426 16.25 -1.37 -13.81
C ILE A 426 15.51 -2.33 -14.74
N LEU A 427 14.18 -2.29 -14.72
CA LEU A 427 13.31 -2.98 -15.66
C LEU A 427 12.62 -1.91 -16.51
N LEU A 428 13.01 -1.80 -17.77
CA LEU A 428 12.48 -0.83 -18.72
C LEU A 428 11.39 -1.50 -19.55
N LEU A 429 10.19 -0.94 -19.54
CA LEU A 429 9.07 -1.42 -20.33
C LEU A 429 8.53 -0.32 -21.24
N SER A 430 8.07 -0.69 -22.43
CA SER A 430 7.32 0.21 -23.30
C SER A 430 6.25 -0.52 -24.11
N ALA A 431 5.29 0.26 -24.65
CA ALA A 431 4.33 -0.20 -25.64
C ALA A 431 3.95 0.91 -26.64
N SER A 432 3.38 0.54 -27.79
CA SER A 432 2.96 1.46 -28.85
C SER A 432 1.58 2.12 -28.63
N ASP A 433 0.78 1.65 -27.67
CA ASP A 433 -0.51 2.24 -27.29
C ASP A 433 -0.69 2.25 -25.76
N GLN A 434 -1.49 3.18 -25.26
CA GLN A 434 -1.74 3.39 -23.83
C GLN A 434 -2.43 2.20 -23.16
N ASN A 435 -3.37 1.53 -23.85
CA ASN A 435 -4.11 0.41 -23.29
C ASN A 435 -3.20 -0.83 -23.15
N GLN A 436 -2.48 -1.19 -24.22
CA GLN A 436 -1.45 -2.23 -24.16
C GLN A 436 -0.35 -1.87 -23.14
N PHE A 437 0.00 -0.60 -22.95
CA PHE A 437 0.95 -0.20 -21.90
C PHE A 437 0.40 -0.43 -20.47
N LEU A 438 -0.87 -0.12 -20.22
CA LEU A 438 -1.52 -0.37 -18.92
C LEU A 438 -1.72 -1.88 -18.67
N GLU A 439 -1.94 -2.67 -19.72
CA GLU A 439 -1.96 -4.13 -19.64
C GLU A 439 -0.56 -4.70 -19.35
N TRP A 440 0.43 -4.25 -20.12
CA TRP A 440 1.80 -4.74 -20.05
C TRP A 440 2.46 -4.36 -18.73
N SER A 441 2.28 -3.12 -18.26
CA SER A 441 2.74 -2.66 -16.95
C SER A 441 2.19 -3.51 -15.82
N GLY A 442 0.87 -3.79 -15.82
CA GLY A 442 0.25 -4.62 -14.78
C GLY A 442 0.70 -6.08 -14.85
N LEU A 443 0.90 -6.62 -16.06
CA LEU A 443 1.44 -7.96 -16.23
C LEU A 443 2.88 -8.05 -15.72
N VAL A 444 3.77 -7.13 -16.12
CA VAL A 444 5.16 -7.04 -15.64
C VAL A 444 5.19 -6.96 -14.11
N GLU A 445 4.46 -6.01 -13.52
CA GLU A 445 4.36 -5.81 -12.07
C GLU A 445 3.97 -7.11 -11.34
N SER A 446 2.93 -7.81 -11.83
CA SER A 446 2.46 -9.08 -11.26
C SER A 446 3.52 -10.20 -11.23
N LYS A 447 4.63 -10.03 -11.96
CA LYS A 447 5.73 -11.00 -12.03
C LYS A 447 7.02 -10.55 -11.34
N ILE A 448 7.20 -9.29 -10.94
CA ILE A 448 8.49 -8.81 -10.40
C ILE A 448 8.94 -9.62 -9.17
N ARG A 449 7.99 -10.07 -8.33
CA ARG A 449 8.27 -10.97 -7.20
C ARG A 449 8.99 -12.28 -7.58
N PHE A 450 8.85 -12.77 -8.82
CA PHE A 450 9.62 -13.93 -9.30
C PHE A 450 11.07 -13.58 -9.65
N LEU A 451 11.36 -12.36 -10.09
CA LEU A 451 12.74 -11.87 -10.18
C LEU A 451 13.36 -11.77 -8.80
N ILE A 452 12.66 -11.19 -7.82
CA ILE A 452 13.10 -11.14 -6.41
C ILE A 452 13.39 -12.55 -5.87
N GLY A 453 12.45 -13.49 -6.04
CA GLY A 453 12.62 -14.89 -5.64
C GLY A 453 13.61 -15.73 -6.47
N ASN A 454 14.16 -15.18 -7.56
CA ASN A 454 15.33 -15.76 -8.25
C ASN A 454 16.62 -15.15 -7.69
N LEU A 455 16.67 -13.83 -7.54
CA LEU A 455 17.80 -13.11 -6.94
C LEU A 455 18.10 -13.58 -5.50
N GLU A 456 17.08 -13.89 -4.70
CA GLU A 456 17.24 -14.45 -3.34
C GLU A 456 17.97 -15.81 -3.31
N LYS A 457 17.94 -16.57 -4.41
CA LYS A 457 18.67 -17.85 -4.53
C LYS A 457 20.13 -17.67 -4.93
N ASN A 458 20.52 -16.50 -5.43
CA ASN A 458 21.89 -16.21 -5.80
C ASN A 458 22.77 -16.15 -4.54
N LEU A 459 23.84 -16.94 -4.52
CA LEU A 459 24.72 -17.08 -3.35
C LEU A 459 25.29 -15.74 -2.87
N TYR A 460 25.47 -14.76 -3.76
CA TYR A 460 26.07 -13.46 -3.46
C TYR A 460 25.06 -12.36 -3.09
N ILE A 461 23.75 -12.56 -3.27
CA ILE A 461 22.72 -11.56 -2.92
C ILE A 461 22.25 -11.78 -1.48
N ASP A 462 22.19 -10.71 -0.68
CA ASP A 462 21.65 -10.68 0.68
C ASP A 462 20.18 -10.22 0.71
N MET A 463 19.81 -9.32 -0.21
CA MET A 463 18.46 -8.76 -0.31
C MET A 463 18.27 -8.09 -1.68
N ALA A 464 17.07 -8.23 -2.26
CA ALA A 464 16.61 -7.49 -3.43
C ALA A 464 15.30 -6.74 -3.10
N HIS A 465 15.29 -5.42 -3.30
CA HIS A 465 14.21 -4.50 -2.92
C HIS A 465 13.67 -3.77 -4.15
N VAL A 466 12.48 -4.15 -4.62
CA VAL A 466 11.77 -3.42 -5.69
C VAL A 466 11.21 -2.08 -5.19
N SER A 467 11.29 -1.03 -6.00
CA SER A 467 10.69 0.27 -5.71
C SER A 467 9.18 0.16 -5.55
N ALA A 468 8.61 0.95 -4.63
CA ALA A 468 7.17 1.01 -4.45
C ALA A 468 6.45 1.64 -5.66
N ASP A 469 7.08 2.67 -6.23
CA ASP A 469 6.58 3.39 -7.40
C ASP A 469 7.20 2.88 -8.70
N LYS A 470 6.43 3.01 -9.79
CA LYS A 470 6.89 2.94 -11.18
C LYS A 470 7.21 4.34 -11.66
N TYR A 471 8.33 4.51 -12.35
CA TYR A 471 8.81 5.80 -12.84
C TYR A 471 8.71 5.90 -14.36
N THR A 472 8.65 7.12 -14.90
CA THR A 472 8.90 7.36 -16.32
C THR A 472 10.40 7.49 -16.55
N PRO A 473 11.04 6.66 -17.39
CA PRO A 473 12.45 6.81 -17.73
C PRO A 473 12.70 8.03 -18.63
N ASN A 474 13.89 8.61 -18.55
CA ASN A 474 14.32 9.64 -19.50
C ASN A 474 14.56 9.04 -20.91
N GLU A 475 14.11 9.71 -21.97
CA GLU A 475 14.04 9.15 -23.34
C GLU A 475 15.41 8.66 -23.86
N SER A 476 16.50 9.31 -23.45
CA SER A 476 17.88 8.97 -23.81
C SER A 476 18.33 7.56 -23.38
N ILE A 477 17.58 6.88 -22.52
CA ILE A 477 17.86 5.47 -22.20
C ILE A 477 17.50 4.50 -23.33
N PHE A 478 16.61 4.92 -24.24
CA PHE A 478 16.19 4.16 -25.42
C PHE A 478 17.01 4.55 -26.67
N GLU A 479 17.44 5.81 -26.79
CA GLU A 479 18.26 6.30 -27.92
C GLU A 479 19.54 5.45 -28.14
N ASN A 480 20.14 4.96 -27.05
CA ASN A 480 21.33 4.10 -27.06
C ASN A 480 21.10 2.72 -27.71
N GLN A 481 19.88 2.37 -28.14
CA GLN A 481 19.58 1.13 -28.87
C GLN A 481 19.70 1.27 -30.41
N GLN A 482 19.88 2.48 -30.96
CA GLN A 482 19.88 2.70 -32.41
C GLN A 482 21.27 2.72 -33.09
N GLN A 483 22.36 2.41 -32.40
CA GLN A 483 23.67 2.22 -33.04
C GLN A 483 23.98 0.72 -33.24
N PRO A 484 23.99 0.19 -34.49
CA PRO A 484 24.36 -1.19 -34.74
C PRO A 484 25.85 -1.43 -34.47
N ASN A 485 26.16 -2.63 -33.98
CA ASN A 485 27.47 -3.09 -33.52
C ASN A 485 28.67 -2.55 -34.31
N ARG A 486 29.53 -1.75 -33.66
CA ARG A 486 30.93 -1.65 -34.06
C ARG A 486 31.67 -2.89 -33.58
N THR A 487 31.96 -3.79 -34.52
CA THR A 487 32.77 -5.00 -34.28
C THR A 487 34.13 -4.64 -33.67
N LEU A 488 34.40 -5.12 -32.46
CA LEU A 488 35.72 -5.07 -31.86
C LEU A 488 36.59 -6.20 -32.42
N THR A 489 37.17 -5.99 -33.59
CA THR A 489 38.25 -6.86 -34.11
C THR A 489 39.54 -6.58 -33.36
N GLU A 490 40.15 -7.60 -32.77
CA GLU A 490 41.45 -7.52 -32.14
C GLU A 490 42.56 -7.23 -33.17
N THR A 491 43.45 -6.28 -32.88
CA THR A 491 44.80 -6.26 -33.46
C THR A 491 45.84 -5.88 -32.41
N ASN A 492 46.86 -6.71 -32.26
CA ASN A 492 48.04 -6.43 -31.43
C ASN A 492 49.15 -5.82 -32.30
N GLY A 493 49.86 -4.81 -31.75
CA GLY A 493 51.29 -4.64 -32.05
C GLY A 493 51.76 -3.42 -32.86
N HIS A 494 52.32 -2.45 -32.13
CA HIS A 494 53.64 -1.82 -32.38
C HIS A 494 53.87 -0.81 -33.54
N ARG A 495 54.27 0.43 -33.12
CA ARG A 495 55.09 1.45 -33.83
C ARG A 495 54.52 2.05 -35.14
N SER A 496 54.74 3.31 -35.52
CA SER A 496 55.51 4.44 -34.94
C SER A 496 54.80 5.78 -35.29
N PRO A 497 55.21 6.95 -34.74
CA PRO A 497 54.47 8.21 -34.87
C PRO A 497 54.94 9.11 -36.02
N GLU A 498 54.07 10.01 -36.51
CA GLU A 498 54.48 11.37 -36.96
C GLU A 498 53.30 12.37 -37.15
N SER A 499 53.70 13.63 -37.41
CA SER A 499 52.98 14.88 -37.77
C SER A 499 51.93 14.79 -38.90
N SER A 500 51.04 15.77 -39.16
CA SER A 500 50.64 17.04 -38.50
C SER A 500 49.50 17.74 -39.27
N SER A 501 48.72 18.63 -38.61
CA SER A 501 47.89 19.72 -39.21
C SER A 501 46.75 19.28 -40.17
N THR A 502 45.76 20.08 -40.58
CA THR A 502 45.49 21.53 -40.45
C THR A 502 43.97 21.78 -40.29
N ASN A 503 43.57 22.96 -39.79
CA ASN A 503 42.17 23.41 -39.86
C ASN A 503 41.68 23.59 -41.31
N VAL A 504 40.42 23.24 -41.57
CA VAL A 504 39.56 23.98 -42.50
C VAL A 504 38.19 24.16 -41.84
N ALA A 505 37.69 25.39 -41.79
CA ALA A 505 36.35 25.70 -41.35
C ALA A 505 35.54 26.25 -42.51
N GLN A 506 34.28 25.84 -42.65
CA GLN A 506 33.29 26.60 -43.40
C GLN A 506 31.89 26.40 -42.84
N LEU A 507 31.07 27.44 -43.01
CA LEU A 507 29.83 27.72 -42.27
C LEU A 507 28.69 27.86 -43.30
N LEU A 508 27.44 27.64 -42.86
CA LEU A 508 26.19 27.87 -43.60
C LEU A 508 25.91 26.78 -44.69
N THR A 509 24.65 26.46 -45.05
CA THR A 509 23.37 27.15 -44.83
C THR A 509 22.17 26.17 -44.81
N THR A 510 20.99 26.68 -44.42
CA THR A 510 19.61 26.11 -44.50
C THR A 510 19.22 24.94 -43.57
N PRO A 511 17.98 24.93 -43.02
CA PRO A 511 17.45 23.84 -42.20
C PRO A 511 16.54 22.88 -43.01
N PRO A 512 16.64 21.56 -42.82
CA PRO A 512 15.62 20.62 -43.28
C PRO A 512 14.45 20.59 -42.29
N SER A 513 13.35 21.28 -42.64
CA SER A 513 12.08 21.14 -41.93
C SER A 513 11.49 19.73 -42.12
N ASN A 514 11.62 18.88 -41.10
CA ASN A 514 10.95 17.58 -41.04
C ASN A 514 10.58 17.25 -39.59
N THR A 515 9.37 17.65 -39.18
CA THR A 515 8.71 17.12 -37.99
C THR A 515 8.28 15.67 -38.25
N ILE A 516 9.23 14.74 -38.09
CA ILE A 516 8.91 13.32 -38.01
C ILE A 516 8.16 13.14 -36.70
N ASN A 517 6.85 12.90 -36.77
CA ASN A 517 6.08 12.41 -35.63
C ASN A 517 6.63 11.03 -35.28
N SER A 518 7.44 10.94 -34.23
CA SER A 518 7.78 9.66 -33.61
C SER A 518 6.48 9.00 -33.13
N PRO A 519 6.30 7.67 -33.31
CA PRO A 519 5.15 6.99 -32.75
C PRO A 519 5.21 7.11 -31.23
N THR A 520 4.16 7.70 -30.63
CA THR A 520 4.06 7.97 -29.20
C THR A 520 4.19 6.68 -28.41
N THR A 521 5.37 6.45 -27.85
CA THR A 521 5.75 5.18 -27.22
C THR A 521 5.65 5.34 -25.71
N PHE A 522 4.61 4.75 -25.15
CA PHE A 522 4.34 4.77 -23.71
C PHE A 522 5.42 3.95 -23.01
N SER A 523 6.10 4.51 -22.02
CA SER A 523 7.23 3.85 -21.36
C SER A 523 7.20 3.97 -19.83
N GLY A 524 7.87 3.05 -19.16
CA GLY A 524 7.94 2.98 -17.71
C GLY A 524 9.17 2.22 -17.23
N MET A 525 9.50 2.40 -15.96
CA MET A 525 10.67 1.84 -15.32
C MET A 525 10.34 1.41 -13.90
N TRP A 526 10.61 0.14 -13.58
CA TRP A 526 10.72 -0.34 -12.20
C TRP A 526 12.20 -0.43 -11.81
N VAL A 527 12.50 -0.28 -10.52
CA VAL A 527 13.89 -0.34 -10.03
C VAL A 527 13.99 -1.33 -8.88
N VAL A 528 14.97 -2.25 -8.93
CA VAL A 528 15.28 -3.20 -7.87
C VAL A 528 16.64 -2.86 -7.28
N GLY A 529 16.68 -2.37 -6.05
CA GLY A 529 17.90 -2.15 -5.27
C GLY A 529 18.48 -3.47 -4.77
N LEU A 530 19.79 -3.65 -4.91
CA LEU A 530 20.50 -4.87 -4.52
C LEU A 530 21.45 -4.60 -3.35
N GLN A 531 21.40 -5.51 -2.37
CA GLN A 531 22.41 -5.67 -1.33
C GLN A 531 23.09 -7.02 -1.50
N PHE A 532 24.42 -7.02 -1.52
CA PHE A 532 25.22 -8.23 -1.64
C PHE A 532 25.70 -8.72 -0.27
N LYS A 533 25.84 -10.04 -0.11
CA LYS A 533 26.54 -10.64 1.01
C LYS A 533 28.00 -10.15 1.00
N ASN A 534 28.63 -10.07 2.17
CA ASN A 534 29.94 -9.40 2.33
C ASN A 534 31.12 -10.28 1.87
N VAL A 535 31.13 -10.64 0.58
CA VAL A 535 32.07 -11.56 -0.07
C VAL A 535 33.08 -10.77 -0.91
N ASN A 536 34.37 -11.12 -0.80
CA ASN A 536 35.47 -10.39 -1.45
C ASN A 536 35.39 -10.44 -2.99
N LYS A 537 35.19 -9.27 -3.62
CA LYS A 537 35.43 -8.96 -5.05
C LYS A 537 35.14 -10.13 -6.04
N VAL A 538 33.92 -10.65 -6.02
CA VAL A 538 33.44 -11.53 -7.11
C VAL A 538 32.86 -10.68 -8.25
N GLN A 539 33.18 -11.03 -9.49
CA GLN A 539 32.46 -10.52 -10.66
C GLN A 539 31.10 -11.22 -10.73
N LEU A 540 30.08 -10.55 -10.20
CA LEU A 540 28.72 -11.09 -10.18
C LEU A 540 28.08 -10.97 -11.56
N ASP A 541 27.71 -12.10 -12.14
CA ASP A 541 26.76 -12.20 -13.24
C ASP A 541 25.34 -12.40 -12.68
N LEU A 542 24.35 -11.78 -13.32
CA LEU A 542 22.91 -11.89 -13.03
C LEU A 542 22.09 -12.14 -14.31
N THR A 543 22.76 -12.45 -15.42
CA THR A 543 22.16 -12.64 -16.74
C THR A 543 21.13 -13.76 -16.72
N ASP A 544 21.34 -14.81 -15.93
CA ASP A 544 20.41 -15.95 -15.85
C ASP A 544 19.14 -15.66 -15.05
N GLU A 545 19.23 -15.04 -13.88
CA GLU A 545 18.06 -14.65 -13.10
C GLU A 545 17.18 -13.66 -13.89
N ILE A 546 17.81 -12.72 -14.60
CA ILE A 546 17.16 -11.76 -15.50
C ILE A 546 16.53 -12.49 -16.70
N ARG A 547 17.28 -13.37 -17.40
CA ARG A 547 16.80 -14.13 -18.57
C ARG A 547 15.61 -15.03 -18.23
N ILE A 548 15.64 -15.70 -17.07
CA ILE A 548 14.52 -16.50 -16.57
C ILE A 548 13.28 -15.64 -16.32
N PHE A 549 13.46 -14.45 -15.72
CA PHE A 549 12.36 -13.50 -15.51
C PHE A 549 11.77 -12.97 -16.82
N LEU A 550 12.59 -12.49 -17.76
CA LEU A 550 12.13 -12.00 -19.06
C LEU A 550 11.32 -13.08 -19.81
N ASN A 551 11.84 -14.31 -19.87
CA ASN A 551 11.15 -15.45 -20.46
C ASN A 551 9.81 -15.77 -19.78
N LEU A 552 9.71 -15.65 -18.46
CA LEU A 552 8.46 -15.84 -17.72
C LEU A 552 7.42 -14.78 -18.11
N VAL A 553 7.81 -13.51 -18.21
CA VAL A 553 6.88 -12.41 -18.54
C VAL A 553 6.41 -12.51 -19.99
N TYR A 554 7.30 -12.70 -20.96
CA TYR A 554 6.91 -12.88 -22.36
C TYR A 554 6.10 -14.17 -22.59
N LYS A 555 6.34 -15.25 -21.83
CA LYS A 555 5.47 -16.43 -21.88
C LYS A 555 4.06 -16.11 -21.39
N ALA A 556 3.93 -15.35 -20.31
CA ALA A 556 2.63 -14.96 -19.77
C ALA A 556 1.85 -14.02 -20.71
N SER A 557 2.50 -13.09 -21.42
CA SER A 557 1.80 -12.17 -22.33
C SER A 557 1.16 -12.88 -23.52
N ALA A 558 1.77 -13.97 -24.00
CA ALA A 558 1.16 -14.83 -25.02
C ALA A 558 -0.09 -15.57 -24.50
N THR A 559 -0.13 -15.99 -23.23
CA THR A 559 -1.34 -16.55 -22.61
C THR A 559 -2.45 -15.51 -22.45
N CYS A 560 -2.09 -14.23 -22.28
CA CYS A 560 -3.01 -13.11 -22.24
C CYS A 560 -3.36 -12.53 -23.64
N ASN A 561 -3.01 -13.22 -24.73
CA ASN A 561 -3.26 -12.79 -26.12
C ASN A 561 -2.70 -11.40 -26.50
N MET A 562 -1.68 -10.90 -25.78
CA MET A 562 -1.11 -9.58 -26.04
C MET A 562 -0.27 -9.56 -27.32
N ASN A 563 -0.39 -8.51 -28.13
CA ASN A 563 0.44 -8.36 -29.32
C ASN A 563 1.92 -8.09 -28.91
N ARG A 564 2.81 -9.02 -29.27
CA ARG A 564 4.24 -8.94 -28.93
C ARG A 564 5.00 -7.87 -29.72
N ASP A 565 4.57 -7.56 -30.94
CA ASP A 565 5.26 -6.56 -31.78
C ASP A 565 5.06 -5.13 -31.25
N ASN A 566 4.07 -4.95 -30.36
CA ASN A 566 3.69 -3.69 -29.74
C ASN A 566 4.27 -3.48 -28.33
N ILE A 567 4.96 -4.45 -27.73
CA ILE A 567 5.39 -4.40 -26.32
C ILE A 567 6.87 -4.80 -26.15
N ASN A 568 7.59 -4.11 -25.27
CA ASN A 568 8.99 -4.40 -24.96
C ASN A 568 9.24 -4.40 -23.45
N LEU A 569 10.12 -5.29 -22.98
CA LEU A 569 10.69 -5.36 -21.65
C LEU A 569 12.18 -5.70 -21.75
N ASP A 570 13.01 -4.80 -21.22
CA ASP A 570 14.46 -4.85 -21.12
C ASP A 570 14.87 -4.74 -19.63
N ALA A 571 16.03 -5.26 -19.25
CA ALA A 571 16.50 -5.32 -17.88
C ALA A 571 18.01 -5.08 -17.79
N ARG A 572 18.42 -4.00 -17.11
CA ARG A 572 19.83 -3.56 -17.08
C ARG A 572 20.35 -3.40 -15.65
N TYR A 573 21.58 -3.83 -15.40
CA TYR A 573 22.28 -3.58 -14.14
C TYR A 573 22.97 -2.20 -14.14
N MET A 574 22.91 -1.47 -13.03
CA MET A 574 23.52 -0.15 -12.84
C MET A 574 24.11 0.02 -11.44
N ARG A 575 25.09 0.93 -11.26
CA ARG A 575 25.54 1.37 -9.93
C ARG A 575 24.82 2.67 -9.55
N ARG A 576 24.81 3.01 -8.25
CA ARG A 576 24.14 4.22 -7.72
C ARG A 576 24.46 5.51 -8.49
N ARG A 577 25.73 5.72 -8.87
CA ARG A 577 26.15 6.93 -9.59
C ARG A 577 25.54 7.01 -11.01
N ASP A 578 25.26 5.86 -11.62
CA ASP A 578 24.82 5.75 -13.01
C ASP A 578 23.28 5.88 -13.09
N ILE A 579 22.54 5.30 -12.12
CA ILE A 579 21.07 5.40 -12.09
C ILE A 579 20.55 6.83 -11.83
N LEU A 580 21.31 7.64 -11.08
CA LEU A 580 20.94 9.05 -10.82
C LEU A 580 20.94 9.92 -12.09
N ALA A 581 21.54 9.48 -13.20
CA ALA A 581 21.53 10.20 -14.47
C ALA A 581 20.28 9.92 -15.34
N ILE A 582 19.51 8.87 -15.04
CA ILE A 582 18.34 8.43 -15.83
C ILE A 582 17.00 8.63 -15.11
N LEU A 583 17.05 9.01 -13.83
CA LEU A 583 15.87 9.30 -13.02
C LEU A 583 15.32 10.71 -13.33
N PRO A 584 14.00 10.91 -13.22
CA PRO A 584 13.38 12.24 -13.21
C PRO A 584 14.05 13.24 -12.23
N LYS A 585 14.04 14.53 -12.61
CA LYS A 585 14.77 15.61 -11.91
C LYS A 585 14.18 15.94 -10.53
N ASP A 586 12.89 15.68 -10.36
CA ASP A 586 12.12 15.74 -9.13
C ASP A 586 12.55 14.68 -8.10
N ILE A 587 12.88 13.46 -8.56
CA ILE A 587 13.33 12.35 -7.70
C ILE A 587 14.79 12.53 -7.26
N THR A 588 15.61 13.18 -8.10
CA THR A 588 17.05 13.42 -7.83
C THR A 588 17.32 14.68 -7.01
N GLY A 589 16.27 15.26 -6.42
CA GLY A 589 16.22 16.60 -5.81
C GLY A 589 17.38 16.98 -4.91
N VAL A 590 18.41 17.60 -5.50
CA VAL A 590 19.22 18.60 -4.80
C VAL A 590 18.28 19.77 -4.47
N ALA A 591 18.09 20.06 -3.18
CA ALA A 591 17.38 21.26 -2.78
C ALA A 591 18.14 22.48 -3.32
N ASN A 592 17.53 23.21 -4.26
CA ASN A 592 18.10 24.43 -4.81
C ASN A 592 18.25 25.48 -3.70
N GLN A 593 19.45 25.55 -3.11
CA GLN A 593 19.88 26.73 -2.39
C GLN A 593 19.77 27.90 -3.36
N SER A 594 18.99 28.92 -2.99
CA SER A 594 18.77 30.10 -3.83
C SER A 594 20.12 30.69 -4.25
N PRO A 595 20.34 31.01 -5.53
CA PRO A 595 21.62 31.57 -5.97
C PRO A 595 21.98 32.79 -5.12
N ARG A 596 23.17 32.77 -4.50
CA ARG A 596 23.71 33.98 -3.85
C ARG A 596 23.76 35.08 -4.90
N LEU A 597 23.11 36.20 -4.62
CA LEU A 597 23.11 37.39 -5.48
C LEU A 597 24.53 37.98 -5.56
N SER A 598 25.32 37.46 -6.50
CA SER A 598 26.58 38.06 -6.93
C SER A 598 26.25 39.37 -7.63
N LYS A 599 26.54 40.50 -6.97
CA LYS A 599 26.33 41.83 -7.53
C LYS A 599 27.12 41.98 -8.83
N THR A 600 26.42 42.09 -9.95
CA THR A 600 26.98 42.57 -11.21
C THR A 600 27.22 44.07 -11.09
N ASN A 601 28.49 44.49 -11.10
CA ASN A 601 28.86 45.85 -11.47
C ASN A 601 29.16 45.91 -12.98
N PRO A 602 29.08 47.09 -13.62
CA PRO A 602 29.02 47.18 -15.08
C PRO A 602 30.33 46.84 -15.80
N VAL A 603 30.19 46.48 -17.08
CA VAL A 603 31.22 46.69 -18.09
C VAL A 603 31.10 48.13 -18.59
N ASP A 604 32.22 48.82 -18.71
CA ASP A 604 32.34 50.02 -19.56
C ASP A 604 33.78 50.07 -20.13
N GLU A 605 34.00 50.83 -21.20
CA GLU A 605 35.19 50.71 -22.05
C GLU A 605 36.41 51.56 -21.61
N GLN A 606 37.50 51.46 -22.39
CA GLN A 606 38.81 52.12 -22.19
C GLN A 606 38.75 53.65 -22.47
N PRO A 607 39.82 54.48 -22.26
CA PRO A 607 41.24 54.16 -22.03
C PRO A 607 42.01 55.04 -21.00
N GLU A 608 43.36 55.00 -21.11
CA GLU A 608 44.37 55.98 -20.64
C GLU A 608 45.05 55.81 -19.24
N ILE A 609 46.11 55.01 -19.27
CA ILE A 609 47.50 55.41 -18.91
C ILE A 609 47.65 56.60 -17.92
N ASN A 610 48.08 56.33 -16.67
CA ASN A 610 49.42 56.78 -16.21
C ASN A 610 49.91 56.27 -14.83
N THR A 611 51.25 56.27 -14.72
CA THR A 611 52.14 56.36 -13.53
C THR A 611 51.80 55.73 -12.17
N ARG A 612 52.85 55.09 -11.60
CA ARG A 612 53.42 55.27 -10.22
C ARG A 612 52.47 55.24 -8.99
N SER A 613 52.85 54.69 -7.83
CA SER A 613 54.05 53.95 -7.40
C SER A 613 53.81 53.43 -5.97
N SER A 614 54.03 52.15 -5.69
CA SER A 614 55.19 51.63 -4.92
C SER A 614 55.12 51.80 -3.39
N LEU A 615 55.91 50.97 -2.68
CA LEU A 615 56.24 51.05 -1.25
C LEU A 615 55.09 50.74 -0.25
N LYS A 616 55.35 50.24 0.96
CA LYS A 616 56.33 49.23 1.45
C LYS A 616 56.00 48.96 2.94
N ARG A 617 56.33 47.75 3.44
CA ARG A 617 56.62 47.46 4.86
C ARG A 617 55.46 47.67 5.88
N SER A 618 55.54 47.23 7.14
CA SER A 618 56.17 46.01 7.70
C SER A 618 55.85 45.79 9.20
N GLN A 619 55.58 44.53 9.57
CA GLN A 619 56.15 43.80 10.72
C GLN A 619 55.85 44.20 12.20
N LEU A 620 56.04 43.17 13.06
CA LEU A 620 56.43 43.15 14.50
C LEU A 620 55.35 43.27 15.60
N ASN A 621 55.18 42.15 16.33
CA ASN A 621 55.35 41.97 17.80
C ASN A 621 54.47 42.74 18.83
N SER A 622 54.20 42.24 20.05
CA SER A 622 54.37 40.89 20.69
C SER A 622 53.70 40.86 22.10
N THR A 623 53.78 39.71 22.82
CA THR A 623 53.79 39.55 24.31
C THR A 623 52.51 39.88 25.12
N SER A 624 52.19 39.28 26.29
CA SER A 624 52.70 38.10 27.06
C SER A 624 51.80 37.75 28.29
N SER A 625 52.01 36.54 28.87
CA SER A 625 51.78 36.12 30.31
C SER A 625 50.36 36.25 30.94
N ASP A 626 49.97 35.53 32.02
CA ASP A 626 50.54 34.48 32.91
C ASP A 626 49.42 33.44 33.24
N ALA A 627 49.63 32.13 33.50
CA ALA A 627 50.26 31.42 34.64
C ALA A 627 49.50 31.54 35.99
N GLY A 628 49.36 30.50 36.84
CA GLY A 628 49.67 29.05 36.76
C GLY A 628 48.40 28.20 37.06
N ASN A 629 48.33 27.09 37.83
CA ASN A 629 49.19 25.99 38.36
C ASN A 629 48.24 25.12 39.27
N GLU A 630 48.44 23.94 39.87
CA GLU A 630 49.41 22.81 40.14
C GLU A 630 48.51 21.68 40.80
N HIS A 631 48.84 20.45 41.27
CA HIS A 631 49.85 19.36 41.23
C HIS A 631 49.19 18.18 42.03
N ASP A 632 49.47 16.86 41.94
CA ASP A 632 50.00 15.97 40.89
C ASP A 632 49.87 14.46 41.34
N SER A 633 50.51 13.51 40.63
CA SER A 633 50.90 12.12 41.03
C SER A 633 49.86 10.97 41.05
N ASP A 634 50.22 9.67 40.86
CA ASP A 634 51.18 9.04 39.90
C ASP A 634 51.01 7.49 39.87
N VAL A 635 51.66 6.79 38.91
CA VAL A 635 52.16 5.38 38.96
C VAL A 635 51.16 4.19 39.12
N GLU A 636 51.35 2.97 38.56
CA GLU A 636 52.01 2.46 37.32
C GLU A 636 51.68 0.94 37.12
N THR A 637 52.30 0.31 36.11
CA THR A 637 52.61 -1.13 35.95
C THR A 637 51.59 -2.04 35.23
N GLN A 638 52.12 -3.11 34.62
CA GLN A 638 51.54 -3.85 33.50
C GLN A 638 51.39 -5.37 33.76
N ALA A 639 50.50 -5.99 32.97
CA ALA A 639 50.59 -7.33 32.35
C ALA A 639 50.82 -8.60 33.19
N LYS A 640 49.98 -9.62 32.91
CA LYS A 640 50.46 -10.91 32.36
C LYS A 640 49.37 -11.72 31.64
N ARG A 641 49.79 -12.77 30.95
CA ARG A 641 49.03 -13.55 29.95
C ARG A 641 49.48 -15.02 30.01
N ALA A 642 48.59 -15.97 30.27
CA ALA A 642 48.86 -17.41 30.16
C ALA A 642 47.57 -18.23 29.97
N LYS A 643 47.72 -19.42 29.34
CA LYS A 643 46.69 -20.46 29.19
C LYS A 643 46.67 -21.40 30.41
N LEU A 644 45.63 -22.23 30.52
CA LEU A 644 45.83 -23.69 30.37
C LEU A 644 44.56 -24.37 29.81
N GLU A 645 44.68 -25.65 29.45
CA GLU A 645 43.70 -26.45 28.68
C GLU A 645 43.37 -27.77 29.43
N THR A 646 42.17 -28.32 29.19
CA THR A 646 41.75 -29.75 29.27
C THR A 646 41.96 -30.60 30.55
N VAL A 647 40.97 -31.45 30.87
CA VAL A 647 41.07 -32.94 30.88
C VAL A 647 39.73 -33.57 31.35
N ASP A 648 39.10 -34.33 30.44
CA ASP A 648 38.50 -35.69 30.54
C ASP A 648 37.44 -36.04 31.64
N GLU A 649 36.47 -36.97 31.48
CA GLU A 649 35.90 -37.75 30.35
C GLU A 649 34.58 -38.48 30.82
N ILE A 650 34.07 -39.45 30.04
CA ILE A 650 33.27 -40.64 30.45
C ILE A 650 31.71 -40.51 30.51
N ASN A 651 31.07 -40.70 29.33
CA ASN A 651 30.17 -41.84 28.98
C ASN A 651 28.75 -41.60 28.36
N ASN A 652 28.56 -42.34 27.24
CA ASN A 652 27.37 -43.08 26.76
C ASN A 652 26.07 -42.31 26.39
N GLU A 653 25.68 -42.27 25.11
CA GLU A 653 24.84 -43.25 24.35
C GLU A 653 23.32 -43.06 24.60
N THR A 654 22.40 -43.28 23.63
CA THR A 654 22.49 -43.86 22.28
C THR A 654 21.49 -43.19 21.33
N SER A 655 21.72 -43.28 20.01
CA SER A 655 20.68 -43.06 18.98
C SER A 655 19.98 -44.38 18.62
N PRO A 656 18.71 -44.35 18.18
CA PRO A 656 18.16 -45.36 17.27
C PRO A 656 18.00 -44.83 15.84
N LYS A 657 17.83 -45.77 14.89
CA LYS A 657 17.70 -45.51 13.44
C LYS A 657 16.25 -45.59 12.96
N THR A 658 16.07 -45.23 11.69
CA THR A 658 14.91 -45.54 10.84
C THR A 658 14.38 -46.97 10.97
N LEU A 659 13.07 -47.11 10.80
CA LEU A 659 12.43 -48.35 10.38
C LEU A 659 11.14 -48.03 9.61
N GLU A 660 10.97 -48.65 8.44
CA GLU A 660 9.72 -48.65 7.67
C GLU A 660 8.82 -49.79 8.17
N SER A 661 7.49 -49.62 8.17
CA SER A 661 6.56 -50.56 7.51
C SER A 661 5.08 -50.25 7.76
N ASN A 662 4.29 -50.67 6.78
CA ASN A 662 2.83 -50.64 6.69
C ASN A 662 2.11 -51.28 7.90
N LEU A 663 0.91 -50.79 8.27
CA LEU A 663 -0.35 -51.40 7.79
C LEU A 663 -1.63 -50.66 8.22
N ALA A 664 -2.69 -50.98 7.47
CA ALA A 664 -4.00 -50.34 7.34
C ALA A 664 -4.98 -50.45 8.54
N THR A 665 -6.09 -49.71 8.38
CA THR A 665 -7.45 -50.01 8.90
C THR A 665 -7.73 -49.75 10.38
N GLN A 666 -8.39 -48.61 10.66
CA GLN A 666 -9.87 -48.62 10.75
C GLN A 666 -10.47 -47.29 10.28
#